data_AF-A0AA49IN64-F1
#
_entry.id   AF-A0AA49IN64-F1
#
_cell.length_a   1.000
_cell.length_b   1.000
_cell.length_c   1.000
_cell.angle_alpha   90.00
_cell.angle_beta   90.00
_cell.angle_gamma   90.00
#
_symmetry.space_group_name_H-M   'P 1'
#
loop_
_entity.id
_entity.type
_entity.pdbx_description
1 polymer ?
#
loop_
_entity_poly.entity_id
_entity_poly.type
_entity_poly.pdbx_seq_one_letter_code
_entity_poly.pdbx_strand_id
1 'polypeptide(L)'
;MKVKWKPIQCLVSLGVGLLLFSSIAPSAAAFTVQQSVSNEDNVSVNIKQIDNFKNLFSNLSAVPSNSLAQTLVSVLSHDKLGDSGNFTVNASIQDILRFTYPNATNQQLNGLTINGEQAVKWLNHVGYTATLVNRPLTTDEIKQQLDDSDPIIPILTNQNNDAWLNESVAGVLYAHDDVEAGTEKLHKSFIESVGLGEAMVQDGQEAQPITFPEQSNVIDPIQAGGTYLWAQTIMNIKQDPSVNNVKTLNTNTKNGVFASKVTTSGTYSQVEFTEPLLSGLKNKVPDSPQITASAQVQNKGWLPESKNGEPIGTEGQGLRMEAFKVALSHLPAGETGGIAYSAHVQGIGWQNDVANGGIAGTVGKGLRVEAIKMHLTGSLAEHYSIYYATQVQNIGWTPYVKDGEISGTTGKSLRVETISIRLVKKKLQKTPSDETKRSAVALVNLYEDANHQKTVADLESFAGVAPTDAITSKHIMDWYHFLGLEFDTQNGRFSPDKAKNLSKTGRLYYTFLKAKTAPDNIQNFGAIGMGYMENSMSYSPYLSYLNEDFAPSAFWSQRKNELLGQMNERMKTYDYDNVFTLDEQGKQLSEYEEEVTLYNIRAKESTETANVNPPENSPSSPATPVNAINASYHPLSYFNITETQGSEPWCSEYVAAAEINTLNQVNGSSPQDSRVTAQNLMQAYYPGISLDQLKTMSGGTIENALQALQSKYQVTADVENRALSFDEVKKELDAGQTIQIDVNDPEETAPQGSADNAGHSLAIVGYVLPADGDTTKHAPYYEVWNPWWEKTFYVSSKAPYFNLAGTQYKWTRTWHNWRKVAGETNTKTSPAIAQQKVASSANPEAVKVKTLTRLTPKVQLYNPTTPNPTDYLFKDSPLPQSNVLSQIVSQLGQETTLSTVFSGDCYGYASRNGQFRARKNNYKKPIVSSNNSGAKDFKNAILSTITDRNKIAAFVVSAAVVMMVVAILGAIPVVNLAVPVALHALETVVGVEAARDLIWTCVDYRTDFDQVEKSFDRI
;
A
#
# COMPACT_ATOMS: atom_id res chain seq x y z
N MET A 1 -44.13 -62.89 -1.16
CA MET A 1 -44.66 -61.69 -0.46
C MET A 1 -43.90 -60.50 -1.01
N LYS A 2 -44.39 -59.86 -2.08
CA LYS A 2 -45.38 -58.74 -2.12
C LYS A 2 -44.75 -57.44 -1.60
N VAL A 3 -44.18 -56.56 -2.44
CA VAL A 3 -44.76 -55.69 -3.49
C VAL A 3 -45.53 -54.49 -2.91
N LYS A 4 -44.92 -53.30 -3.14
CA LYS A 4 -45.43 -51.94 -3.38
C LYS A 4 -46.41 -51.32 -2.37
N TRP A 5 -46.25 -50.02 -2.12
CA TRP A 5 -47.24 -48.98 -2.51
C TRP A 5 -46.67 -47.57 -2.21
N LYS A 6 -46.35 -46.81 -3.27
CA LYS A 6 -46.71 -45.38 -3.38
C LYS A 6 -47.85 -45.35 -4.40
N PRO A 7 -48.92 -44.55 -4.19
CA PRO A 7 -49.05 -43.36 -5.03
C PRO A 7 -49.71 -42.13 -4.36
N ILE A 8 -49.17 -40.95 -4.69
CA ILE A 8 -49.77 -39.87 -5.51
C ILE A 8 -51.28 -39.60 -5.33
N GLN A 9 -51.63 -38.37 -4.95
CA GLN A 9 -52.39 -37.35 -5.73
C GLN A 9 -52.83 -36.23 -4.77
N CYS A 10 -52.14 -35.08 -4.72
CA CYS A 10 -52.41 -33.90 -5.55
C CYS A 10 -53.90 -33.68 -5.81
N LEU A 11 -54.51 -32.70 -5.14
CA LEU A 11 -55.01 -31.48 -5.79
C LEU A 11 -55.84 -30.59 -4.84
N VAL A 12 -55.51 -29.29 -4.91
CA VAL A 12 -56.39 -28.11 -4.79
C VAL A 12 -56.38 -27.34 -3.45
N SER A 13 -56.09 -26.05 -3.64
CA SER A 13 -56.30 -24.85 -2.80
C SER A 13 -55.32 -24.61 -1.65
N LEU A 14 -54.38 -23.66 -1.79
CA LEU A 14 -54.60 -22.20 -1.62
C LEU A 14 -55.07 -21.91 -0.18
N GLY A 15 -54.41 -21.12 0.64
CA GLY A 15 -53.41 -20.09 0.42
C GLY A 15 -53.39 -19.23 1.69
N VAL A 16 -52.48 -18.27 1.75
CA VAL A 16 -52.26 -17.31 2.84
C VAL A 16 -51.35 -17.84 3.97
N GLY A 17 -50.12 -17.33 4.02
CA GLY A 17 -49.22 -17.51 5.17
C GLY A 17 -47.73 -17.66 4.86
N LEU A 18 -47.30 -17.42 3.62
CA LEU A 18 -45.88 -17.31 3.26
C LEU A 18 -45.69 -15.94 2.61
N LEU A 19 -45.37 -14.95 3.44
CA LEU A 19 -44.73 -13.66 3.14
C LEU A 19 -44.80 -12.83 4.42
N LEU A 20 -43.71 -12.82 5.20
CA LEU A 20 -43.24 -11.78 6.14
C LEU A 20 -42.21 -12.40 7.10
N PHE A 21 -41.10 -12.86 6.53
CA PHE A 21 -39.83 -12.86 7.25
C PHE A 21 -38.80 -12.42 6.22
N SER A 22 -38.56 -11.10 6.15
CA SER A 22 -37.27 -10.61 5.69
C SER A 22 -36.24 -11.26 6.59
N SER A 23 -35.44 -12.16 6.03
CA SER A 23 -34.24 -12.66 6.68
C SER A 23 -33.33 -11.45 6.94
N ILE A 24 -33.35 -10.94 8.16
CA ILE A 24 -32.29 -10.08 8.66
C ILE A 24 -31.06 -10.98 8.65
N ALA A 25 -30.15 -10.76 7.69
CA ALA A 25 -28.83 -11.35 7.75
C ALA A 25 -28.20 -10.89 9.07
N PRO A 26 -27.64 -11.78 9.90
CA PRO A 26 -26.88 -11.33 11.06
C PRO A 26 -25.76 -10.44 10.55
N SER A 27 -25.61 -9.26 11.17
CA SER A 27 -24.47 -8.36 10.94
C SER A 27 -23.18 -9.18 10.97
N ALA A 28 -22.45 -9.21 9.86
CA ALA A 28 -21.11 -9.79 9.86
C ALA A 28 -20.26 -8.99 10.86
N ALA A 29 -19.60 -9.66 11.79
CA ALA A 29 -18.69 -9.00 12.73
C ALA A 29 -17.58 -8.29 11.93
N ALA A 30 -17.31 -7.03 12.26
CA ALA A 30 -16.31 -6.20 11.56
C ALA A 30 -14.86 -6.64 11.83
N PHE A 31 -14.66 -7.45 12.87
CA PHE A 31 -13.34 -7.93 13.29
C PHE A 31 -13.40 -9.43 13.60
N THR A 32 -12.24 -10.09 13.69
CA THR A 32 -12.14 -11.53 14.00
C THR A 32 -11.34 -11.71 15.27
N VAL A 33 -11.77 -12.63 16.13
CA VAL A 33 -11.08 -12.92 17.40
C VAL A 33 -10.34 -14.26 17.32
N GLN A 34 -9.08 -14.26 17.71
CA GLN A 34 -8.28 -15.46 17.92
C GLN A 34 -8.29 -15.84 19.40
N GLN A 35 -8.47 -17.15 19.66
CA GLN A 35 -8.38 -17.74 20.99
C GLN A 35 -7.17 -18.67 21.08
N SER A 36 -6.39 -18.55 22.14
CA SER A 36 -5.27 -19.44 22.46
C SER A 36 -5.35 -19.92 23.91
N VAL A 37 -5.31 -21.24 24.13
CA VAL A 37 -5.36 -21.87 25.46
C VAL A 37 -4.06 -22.63 25.72
N SER A 38 -3.43 -22.40 26.86
CA SER A 38 -2.23 -23.13 27.31
C SER A 38 -2.41 -23.62 28.75
N ASN A 39 -1.98 -24.86 29.04
CA ASN A 39 -2.09 -25.48 30.37
C ASN A 39 -0.73 -26.05 30.80
N GLU A 40 -0.17 -25.58 31.91
CA GLU A 40 1.06 -26.11 32.53
C GLU A 40 0.93 -26.09 34.07
N ASP A 41 1.34 -27.16 34.77
CA ASP A 41 1.44 -27.23 36.25
C ASP A 41 0.23 -26.71 37.05
N ASN A 42 -0.99 -27.20 36.76
CA ASN A 42 -2.27 -26.76 37.34
C ASN A 42 -2.64 -25.28 37.08
N VAL A 43 -1.99 -24.64 36.11
CA VAL A 43 -2.31 -23.30 35.61
C VAL A 43 -2.83 -23.40 34.17
N SER A 44 -4.03 -22.89 33.93
CA SER A 44 -4.62 -22.69 32.59
C SER A 44 -4.56 -21.21 32.25
N VAL A 45 -4.18 -20.86 31.01
CA VAL A 45 -4.24 -19.49 30.48
C VAL A 45 -5.00 -19.53 29.16
N ASN A 46 -6.07 -18.76 29.05
CA ASN A 46 -6.90 -18.64 27.86
C ASN A 46 -6.92 -17.19 27.40
N ILE A 47 -6.19 -16.87 26.33
CA ILE A 47 -6.10 -15.53 25.76
C ILE A 47 -7.03 -15.43 24.56
N LYS A 48 -7.85 -14.39 24.51
CA LYS A 48 -8.66 -14.01 23.34
C LYS A 48 -8.30 -12.62 22.87
N GLN A 49 -8.12 -12.45 21.57
CA GLN A 49 -7.57 -11.23 20.99
C GLN A 49 -8.24 -10.90 19.65
N ILE A 50 -8.52 -9.62 19.39
CA ILE A 50 -8.91 -9.13 18.07
C ILE A 50 -7.71 -9.14 17.10
N ASP A 51 -7.91 -9.75 15.93
CA ASP A 51 -6.92 -9.88 14.89
C ASP A 51 -6.48 -8.53 14.33
N ASN A 52 -5.16 -8.36 14.16
CA ASN A 52 -4.50 -7.17 13.61
C ASN A 52 -4.55 -5.90 14.49
N PHE A 53 -5.04 -5.98 15.73
CA PHE A 53 -5.01 -4.85 16.67
C PHE A 53 -3.77 -4.81 17.56
N LYS A 54 -2.94 -5.86 17.53
CA LYS A 54 -1.66 -5.88 18.24
C LYS A 54 -0.60 -5.11 17.45
N ASN A 55 0.00 -4.10 18.08
CA ASN A 55 0.84 -3.09 17.46
C ASN A 55 0.07 -2.16 16.52
N LEU A 56 -1.22 -1.93 16.79
CA LEU A 56 -2.08 -1.07 15.98
C LEU A 56 -1.48 0.33 15.76
N PHE A 57 -0.68 0.79 16.72
CA PHE A 57 -0.07 2.12 16.68
C PHE A 57 1.42 2.11 16.32
N SER A 58 1.96 0.98 15.87
CA SER A 58 3.35 0.91 15.42
C SER A 58 3.62 1.88 14.27
N ASN A 59 4.71 2.65 14.40
CA ASN A 59 5.17 3.67 13.44
C ASN A 59 4.33 4.95 13.32
N LEU A 60 3.20 5.08 14.02
CA LEU A 60 2.42 6.32 14.04
C LEU A 60 3.09 7.37 14.93
N SER A 61 3.12 8.61 14.46
CA SER A 61 3.45 9.79 15.28
C SER A 61 2.15 10.56 15.47
N ALA A 62 1.69 10.72 16.71
CA ALA A 62 0.47 11.45 16.99
C ALA A 62 0.76 12.68 17.83
N VAL A 63 0.15 13.79 17.43
CA VAL A 63 0.03 14.98 18.27
C VAL A 63 -0.89 14.63 19.45
N PRO A 64 -0.58 15.03 20.70
CA PRO A 64 -1.43 14.73 21.85
C PRO A 64 -2.92 15.08 21.66
N SER A 65 -3.22 16.17 20.94
CA SER A 65 -4.59 16.62 20.64
C SER A 65 -5.42 15.64 19.79
N ASN A 66 -4.77 14.71 19.07
CA ASN A 66 -5.41 13.84 18.08
C ASN A 66 -5.58 12.40 18.54
N SER A 67 -5.25 12.05 19.79
CA SER A 67 -5.23 10.66 20.27
C SER A 67 -6.52 9.88 19.98
N LEU A 68 -7.69 10.43 20.34
CA LEU A 68 -8.98 9.78 20.07
C LEU A 68 -9.29 9.68 18.57
N ALA A 69 -9.07 10.76 17.79
CA ALA A 69 -9.30 10.75 16.34
C ALA A 69 -8.39 9.73 15.63
N GLN A 70 -7.12 9.66 16.01
CA GLN A 70 -6.16 8.69 15.49
C GLN A 70 -6.57 7.26 15.84
N THR A 71 -7.04 7.04 17.07
CA THR A 71 -7.53 5.72 17.52
C THR A 71 -8.70 5.24 16.65
N LEU A 72 -9.66 6.12 16.36
CA LEU A 72 -10.79 5.80 15.47
C LEU A 72 -10.33 5.44 14.06
N VAL A 73 -9.47 6.26 13.45
CA VAL A 73 -8.91 5.99 12.11
C VAL A 73 -8.18 4.65 12.07
N SER A 74 -7.36 4.38 13.08
CA SER A 74 -6.59 3.14 13.16
C SER A 74 -7.51 1.93 13.28
N VAL A 75 -8.52 1.97 14.14
CA VAL A 75 -9.53 0.90 14.30
C VAL A 75 -10.27 0.64 12.99
N LEU A 76 -10.78 1.69 12.32
CA LEU A 76 -11.55 1.53 11.08
C LEU A 76 -10.69 1.06 9.88
N SER A 77 -9.41 1.44 9.83
CA SER A 77 -8.51 1.00 8.75
C SER A 77 -8.22 -0.51 8.75
N HIS A 78 -8.56 -1.21 9.83
CA HIS A 78 -8.33 -2.64 10.03
C HIS A 78 -9.61 -3.49 9.94
N ASP A 79 -10.77 -2.90 9.62
CA ASP A 79 -12.01 -3.61 9.28
C ASP A 79 -11.80 -4.38 7.95
N LYS A 80 -11.75 -5.73 8.03
CA LYS A 80 -11.53 -6.62 6.87
C LYS A 80 -12.87 -7.18 6.40
N LEU A 81 -13.33 -6.63 5.29
CA LEU A 81 -14.55 -6.90 4.53
C LEU A 81 -15.09 -8.35 4.51
N GLY A 82 -16.42 -8.46 4.65
CA GLY A 82 -17.25 -9.50 4.04
C GLY A 82 -17.45 -9.29 2.54
N ASP A 83 -18.10 -10.26 1.87
CA ASP A 83 -18.15 -10.61 0.42
C ASP A 83 -18.22 -9.51 -0.68
N SER A 84 -18.26 -8.21 -0.36
CA SER A 84 -18.31 -7.11 -1.34
C SER A 84 -17.03 -6.27 -1.46
N GLY A 85 -15.98 -6.52 -0.68
CA GLY A 85 -14.63 -6.01 -0.98
C GLY A 85 -14.41 -4.47 -1.01
N ASN A 86 -15.41 -3.63 -0.72
CA ASN A 86 -15.41 -2.20 -1.10
C ASN A 86 -15.55 -1.18 0.04
N PHE A 87 -15.49 -1.59 1.31
CA PHE A 87 -15.63 -0.66 2.43
C PHE A 87 -14.44 -0.74 3.39
N THR A 88 -13.39 0.02 3.07
CA THR A 88 -12.45 0.52 4.07
C THR A 88 -12.69 2.02 4.16
N VAL A 89 -13.14 2.51 5.31
CA VAL A 89 -13.20 3.96 5.54
C VAL A 89 -11.77 4.48 5.63
N ASN A 90 -11.25 4.94 4.48
CA ASN A 90 -9.98 5.65 4.42
C ASN A 90 -10.22 7.10 4.86
N ALA A 91 -10.27 7.32 6.18
CA ALA A 91 -10.37 8.64 6.78
C ALA A 91 -9.04 9.08 7.38
N SER A 92 -8.77 10.37 7.31
CA SER A 92 -7.68 11.02 8.03
C SER A 92 -8.20 11.68 9.31
N ILE A 93 -7.29 12.01 10.24
CA ILE A 93 -7.63 12.82 11.41
C ILE A 93 -8.30 14.14 10.99
N GLN A 94 -7.83 14.77 9.92
CA GLN A 94 -8.40 16.05 9.45
C GLN A 94 -9.85 15.90 9.00
N ASP A 95 -10.27 14.74 8.49
CA ASP A 95 -11.66 14.52 8.08
C ASP A 95 -12.59 14.51 9.29
N ILE A 96 -12.16 13.87 10.39
CA ILE A 96 -12.90 13.86 11.66
C ILE A 96 -12.99 15.29 12.24
N LEU A 97 -11.87 16.02 12.23
CA LEU A 97 -11.80 17.37 12.78
C LEU A 97 -12.60 18.37 11.94
N ARG A 98 -12.57 18.29 10.59
CA ARG A 98 -13.38 19.15 9.72
C ARG A 98 -14.87 18.88 9.85
N PHE A 99 -15.26 17.62 10.00
CA PHE A 99 -16.65 17.26 10.30
C PHE A 99 -17.12 17.93 11.60
N THR A 100 -16.25 17.92 12.62
CA THR A 100 -16.57 18.47 13.95
C THR A 100 -16.52 20.01 13.97
N TYR A 101 -15.58 20.60 13.22
CA TYR A 101 -15.26 22.03 13.23
C TYR A 101 -15.25 22.61 11.79
N PRO A 102 -16.41 22.72 11.11
CA PRO A 102 -16.48 23.04 9.68
C PRO A 102 -15.98 24.44 9.32
N ASN A 103 -15.90 25.36 10.29
CA ASN A 103 -15.47 26.73 10.09
C ASN A 103 -13.99 26.98 10.48
N ALA A 104 -13.27 25.95 10.94
CA ALA A 104 -11.87 26.08 11.33
C ALA A 104 -10.95 26.11 10.10
N THR A 105 -9.95 26.99 10.10
CA THR A 105 -8.90 26.98 9.08
C THR A 105 -8.00 25.75 9.25
N ASN A 106 -7.26 25.36 8.21
CA ASN A 106 -6.33 24.22 8.29
C ASN A 106 -5.31 24.36 9.42
N GLN A 107 -4.87 25.59 9.72
CA GLN A 107 -3.95 25.86 10.81
C GLN A 107 -4.63 25.67 12.17
N GLN A 108 -5.90 26.06 12.31
CA GLN A 108 -6.67 25.86 13.54
C GLN A 108 -6.91 24.37 13.82
N LEU A 109 -7.11 23.54 12.80
CA LEU A 109 -7.37 22.10 12.98
C LEU A 109 -6.25 21.36 13.74
N ASN A 110 -4.98 21.73 13.57
CA ASN A 110 -3.85 20.99 14.14
C ASN A 110 -3.78 21.00 15.68
N GLY A 111 -4.54 21.87 16.35
CA GLY A 111 -4.69 21.91 17.82
C GLY A 111 -6.06 21.45 18.34
N LEU A 112 -7.01 21.11 17.47
CA LEU A 112 -8.36 20.73 17.91
C LEU A 112 -8.41 19.26 18.33
N THR A 113 -9.25 18.98 19.31
CA THR A 113 -9.52 17.62 19.79
C THR A 113 -11.00 17.29 19.66
N ILE A 114 -11.36 16.02 19.84
CA ILE A 114 -12.75 15.56 19.86
C ILE A 114 -13.04 14.82 21.18
N ASN A 115 -14.28 14.89 21.66
CA ASN A 115 -14.76 14.10 22.79
C ASN A 115 -15.50 12.83 22.32
N GLY A 116 -15.87 11.95 23.25
CA GLY A 116 -16.58 10.69 22.95
C GLY A 116 -17.90 10.87 22.19
N GLU A 117 -18.65 11.94 22.46
CA GLU A 117 -19.91 12.21 21.74
C GLU A 117 -19.66 12.61 20.28
N GLN A 118 -18.66 13.45 20.02
CA GLN A 118 -18.24 13.86 18.68
C GLN A 118 -17.69 12.66 17.90
N ALA A 119 -16.93 11.78 18.57
CA ALA A 119 -16.45 10.53 18.00
C ALA A 119 -17.60 9.61 17.54
N VAL A 120 -18.60 9.37 18.40
CA VAL A 120 -19.77 8.56 18.03
C VAL A 120 -20.59 9.20 16.91
N LYS A 121 -20.78 10.53 16.94
CA LYS A 121 -21.46 11.25 15.84
C LYS A 121 -20.73 11.07 14.51
N TRP A 122 -19.39 11.11 14.53
CA TRP A 122 -18.59 10.88 13.34
C TRP A 122 -18.66 9.42 12.86
N LEU A 123 -18.56 8.43 13.77
CA LEU A 123 -18.75 7.00 13.43
C LEU A 123 -20.10 6.75 12.74
N ASN A 124 -21.18 7.29 13.31
CA ASN A 124 -22.51 7.23 12.70
C ASN A 124 -22.55 7.92 11.33
N HIS A 125 -21.84 9.04 11.17
CA HIS A 125 -21.73 9.74 9.88
C HIS A 125 -21.03 8.90 8.81
N VAL A 126 -20.02 8.12 9.19
CA VAL A 126 -19.25 7.25 8.28
C VAL A 126 -19.79 5.82 8.18
N GLY A 127 -21.04 5.56 8.59
CA GLY A 127 -21.71 4.28 8.35
C GLY A 127 -21.48 3.19 9.40
N TYR A 128 -21.01 3.58 10.60
CA TYR A 128 -20.89 2.68 11.74
C TYR A 128 -21.87 3.07 12.83
N THR A 129 -22.60 2.10 13.38
CA THR A 129 -23.19 2.26 14.71
C THR A 129 -22.08 2.24 15.76
N ALA A 130 -22.23 3.05 16.81
CA ALA A 130 -21.37 3.04 17.98
C ALA A 130 -22.13 3.52 19.20
N THR A 131 -21.77 3.02 20.37
CA THR A 131 -22.35 3.40 21.67
C THR A 131 -21.29 4.03 22.55
N LEU A 132 -21.59 5.18 23.15
CA LEU A 132 -20.77 5.79 24.21
C LEU A 132 -21.34 5.40 25.58
N VAL A 133 -20.49 4.87 26.44
CA VAL A 133 -20.81 4.55 27.83
C VAL A 133 -19.94 5.41 28.75
N ASN A 134 -20.54 6.09 29.72
CA ASN A 134 -19.86 7.00 30.65
C ASN A 134 -19.29 6.29 31.89
N ARG A 135 -18.61 5.15 31.67
CA ARG A 135 -17.91 4.39 32.71
C ARG A 135 -16.93 3.39 32.08
N PRO A 136 -15.98 2.86 32.87
CA PRO A 136 -15.33 1.60 32.57
C PRO A 136 -16.33 0.45 32.37
N LEU A 137 -15.93 -0.52 31.55
CA LEU A 137 -16.64 -1.80 31.49
C LEU A 137 -16.21 -2.70 32.64
N THR A 138 -17.10 -3.59 33.05
CA THR A 138 -16.77 -4.69 33.97
C THR A 138 -16.00 -5.77 33.22
N THR A 139 -15.26 -6.61 33.95
CA THR A 139 -14.62 -7.82 33.42
C THR A 139 -15.52 -8.61 32.47
N ASP A 140 -16.76 -8.91 32.90
CA ASP A 140 -17.71 -9.71 32.11
C ASP A 140 -18.14 -9.00 30.81
N GLU A 141 -18.31 -7.68 30.85
CA GLU A 141 -18.66 -6.89 29.67
C GLU A 141 -17.48 -6.82 28.68
N ILE A 142 -16.25 -6.66 29.17
CA ILE A 142 -15.04 -6.67 28.33
C ILE A 142 -14.93 -8.01 27.62
N LYS A 143 -15.06 -9.11 28.36
CA LYS A 143 -15.05 -10.47 27.81
C LYS A 143 -16.11 -10.65 26.74
N GLN A 144 -17.35 -10.27 27.04
CA GLN A 144 -18.46 -10.43 26.10
C GLN A 144 -18.21 -9.67 24.79
N GLN A 145 -17.81 -8.40 24.88
CA GLN A 145 -17.58 -7.55 23.71
C GLN A 145 -16.41 -8.06 22.86
N LEU A 146 -15.29 -8.38 23.51
CA LEU A 146 -14.14 -8.94 22.80
C LEU A 146 -14.44 -10.32 22.22
N ASP A 147 -15.25 -11.15 22.88
CA ASP A 147 -15.68 -12.46 22.34
C ASP A 147 -16.58 -12.31 21.10
N ASP A 148 -17.42 -11.28 21.08
CA ASP A 148 -18.28 -10.91 19.95
C ASP A 148 -17.51 -10.22 18.81
N SER A 149 -16.18 -10.09 18.94
CA SER A 149 -15.30 -9.37 18.01
C SER A 149 -15.63 -7.87 17.88
N ASP A 150 -16.15 -7.28 18.94
CA ASP A 150 -16.46 -5.86 19.01
C ASP A 150 -15.29 -5.09 19.63
N PRO A 151 -14.70 -4.12 18.89
CA PRO A 151 -13.59 -3.35 19.43
C PRO A 151 -14.10 -2.41 20.52
N ILE A 152 -13.31 -2.30 21.58
CA ILE A 152 -13.59 -1.45 22.72
C ILE A 152 -12.55 -0.34 22.73
N ILE A 153 -13.00 0.91 22.66
CA ILE A 153 -12.13 2.09 22.73
C ILE A 153 -12.32 2.75 24.10
N PRO A 154 -11.46 2.44 25.09
CA PRO A 154 -11.43 3.19 26.35
C PRO A 154 -10.95 4.63 26.11
N ILE A 155 -11.69 5.60 26.67
CA ILE A 155 -11.27 6.99 26.79
C ILE A 155 -10.72 7.19 28.21
N LEU A 156 -9.45 7.60 28.27
CA LEU A 156 -8.63 7.70 29.46
C LEU A 156 -8.37 9.17 29.80
N THR A 157 -8.51 9.49 31.07
CA THR A 157 -8.31 10.84 31.62
C THR A 157 -7.11 10.84 32.56
N ASN A 158 -6.08 11.62 32.23
CA ASN A 158 -4.90 11.77 33.08
C ASN A 158 -5.27 12.34 34.46
N GLN A 159 -4.82 11.68 35.53
CA GLN A 159 -5.05 12.05 36.93
C GLN A 159 -4.02 13.05 37.46
N ASN A 160 -2.91 13.27 36.74
CA ASN A 160 -1.99 14.35 37.04
C ASN A 160 -2.59 15.67 36.51
N ASN A 161 -3.11 16.50 37.42
CA ASN A 161 -3.84 17.77 37.21
C ASN A 161 -3.19 18.85 36.31
N ASP A 162 -2.06 18.57 35.67
CA ASP A 162 -1.24 19.54 34.94
C ASP A 162 -1.39 19.43 33.40
N ALA A 163 -2.09 18.42 32.86
CA ALA A 163 -2.12 18.12 31.42
C ALA A 163 -3.53 17.97 30.84
N TRP A 164 -4.21 19.11 30.67
CA TRP A 164 -5.45 19.29 29.91
C TRP A 164 -5.47 18.62 28.51
N LEU A 165 -4.33 18.49 27.81
CA LEU A 165 -4.22 17.77 26.53
C LEU A 165 -4.44 16.26 26.65
N ASN A 166 -4.35 15.72 27.88
CA ASN A 166 -4.48 14.31 28.20
C ASN A 166 -5.80 13.98 28.91
N GLU A 167 -6.79 14.89 28.92
CA GLU A 167 -8.11 14.59 29.49
C GLU A 167 -8.89 13.56 28.66
N SER A 168 -8.51 13.33 27.40
CA SER A 168 -9.12 12.34 26.50
C SER A 168 -8.08 11.65 25.62
N VAL A 169 -7.14 10.94 26.25
CA VAL A 169 -6.34 9.94 25.54
C VAL A 169 -7.26 8.76 25.23
N ALA A 170 -7.06 8.08 24.10
CA ALA A 170 -7.81 6.87 23.79
C ALA A 170 -6.88 5.69 23.57
N GLY A 171 -7.31 4.54 24.06
CA GLY A 171 -6.69 3.26 23.76
C GLY A 171 -7.64 2.35 23.00
N VAL A 172 -7.16 1.15 22.70
CA VAL A 172 -7.94 0.04 22.19
C VAL A 172 -7.71 -1.14 23.10
N LEU A 173 -8.79 -1.61 23.71
CA LEU A 173 -8.82 -2.91 24.38
C LEU A 173 -8.87 -3.96 23.28
N TYR A 174 -7.78 -4.70 23.14
CA TYR A 174 -7.60 -5.60 21.99
C TYR A 174 -7.50 -7.07 22.40
N ALA A 175 -7.26 -7.36 23.68
CA ALA A 175 -7.17 -8.72 24.19
C ALA A 175 -7.64 -8.84 25.65
N HIS A 176 -8.07 -10.04 26.02
CA HIS A 176 -8.28 -10.47 27.39
C HIS A 176 -7.73 -11.87 27.64
N ASP A 177 -7.38 -12.19 28.89
CA ASP A 177 -6.99 -13.53 29.33
C ASP A 177 -7.79 -14.03 30.55
N ASP A 178 -7.93 -15.34 30.63
CA ASP A 178 -8.43 -16.08 31.80
C ASP A 178 -7.34 -17.01 32.31
N VAL A 179 -6.79 -16.71 33.49
CA VAL A 179 -5.78 -17.52 34.17
C VAL A 179 -6.43 -18.28 35.32
N GLU A 180 -6.47 -19.61 35.25
CA GLU A 180 -6.97 -20.47 36.32
C GLU A 180 -5.81 -21.22 36.97
N ALA A 181 -5.58 -21.05 38.28
CA ALA A 181 -4.55 -21.75 39.04
C ALA A 181 -5.15 -22.40 40.30
N GLY A 182 -5.42 -23.72 40.24
CA GLY A 182 -6.14 -24.41 41.32
C GLY A 182 -7.59 -23.94 41.46
N THR A 183 -7.95 -23.31 42.58
CA THR A 183 -9.30 -22.71 42.79
C THR A 183 -9.34 -21.21 42.49
N GLU A 184 -8.21 -20.59 42.19
CA GLU A 184 -8.11 -19.16 41.91
C GLU A 184 -8.29 -18.90 40.41
N LYS A 185 -9.09 -17.87 40.09
CA LYS A 185 -9.26 -17.36 38.73
C LYS A 185 -8.85 -15.90 38.70
N LEU A 186 -8.08 -15.53 37.68
CA LEU A 186 -7.61 -14.16 37.46
C LEU A 186 -7.83 -13.83 35.99
N HIS A 187 -8.58 -12.77 35.69
CA HIS A 187 -8.65 -12.22 34.34
C HIS A 187 -7.85 -10.92 34.21
N LYS A 188 -7.29 -10.73 33.01
CA LYS A 188 -6.61 -9.50 32.61
C LYS A 188 -7.08 -9.04 31.25
N SER A 189 -7.14 -7.72 31.05
CA SER A 189 -7.35 -7.11 29.73
C SER A 189 -6.20 -6.19 29.36
N PHE A 190 -5.93 -6.08 28.06
CA PHE A 190 -4.78 -5.34 27.51
C PHE A 190 -5.25 -4.13 26.70
N ILE A 191 -4.81 -2.94 27.11
CA ILE A 191 -5.09 -1.66 26.47
C ILE A 191 -3.84 -1.21 25.72
N GLU A 192 -3.90 -1.08 24.40
CA GLU A 192 -2.86 -0.40 23.61
C GLU A 192 -3.30 1.06 23.39
N SER A 193 -2.42 2.05 23.60
CA SER A 193 -2.73 3.47 23.41
C SER A 193 -1.65 4.14 22.57
N VAL A 194 -2.07 5.04 21.67
CA VAL A 194 -1.16 5.87 20.87
C VAL A 194 -0.28 6.69 21.84
N GLY A 195 1.05 6.56 21.73
CA GLY A 195 2.01 7.35 22.53
C GLY A 195 2.17 6.93 24.00
N LEU A 196 1.29 6.08 24.55
CA LEU A 196 1.44 5.54 25.92
C LEU A 196 1.86 4.06 25.93
N GLY A 197 1.68 3.35 24.82
CA GLY A 197 2.00 1.94 24.73
C GLY A 197 0.93 1.06 25.37
N GLU A 198 1.33 -0.06 25.98
CA GLU A 198 0.40 -1.07 26.48
C GLU A 198 0.28 -1.03 28.01
N ALA A 199 -0.95 -1.06 28.52
CA ALA A 199 -1.25 -1.26 29.93
C ALA A 199 -2.12 -2.51 30.15
N MET A 200 -2.00 -3.09 31.36
CA MET A 200 -2.79 -4.24 31.79
C MET A 200 -3.81 -3.81 32.86
N VAL A 201 -5.03 -4.31 32.74
CA VAL A 201 -6.12 -4.11 33.72
C VAL A 201 -6.54 -5.47 34.27
N GLN A 202 -6.57 -5.61 35.61
CA GLN A 202 -6.96 -6.86 36.29
C GLN A 202 -8.40 -6.77 36.81
N ASP A 203 -8.99 -7.92 37.14
CA ASP A 203 -10.33 -7.99 37.72
C ASP A 203 -10.52 -7.05 38.92
N GLY A 204 -11.53 -6.19 38.81
CA GLY A 204 -11.87 -5.21 39.85
C GLY A 204 -10.99 -3.96 39.85
N GLN A 205 -10.05 -3.83 38.90
CA GLN A 205 -9.19 -2.65 38.72
C GLN A 205 -9.65 -1.74 37.57
N GLU A 206 -10.71 -2.08 36.84
CA GLU A 206 -11.16 -1.34 35.65
C GLU A 206 -11.55 0.11 35.95
N ALA A 207 -12.01 0.39 37.18
CA ALA A 207 -12.36 1.71 37.67
C ALA A 207 -11.25 2.41 38.49
N GLN A 208 -10.07 1.79 38.60
CA GLN A 208 -8.92 2.36 39.31
C GLN A 208 -7.98 3.08 38.34
N PRO A 209 -7.12 3.99 38.83
CA PRO A 209 -6.07 4.58 37.99
C PRO A 209 -5.12 3.52 37.42
N ILE A 210 -4.94 3.57 36.10
CA ILE A 210 -4.09 2.68 35.30
C ILE A 210 -2.77 3.38 35.04
N THR A 211 -1.67 2.66 35.23
CA THR A 211 -0.31 3.16 34.90
C THR A 211 0.17 2.48 33.64
N PHE A 212 0.65 3.27 32.68
CA PHE A 212 1.38 2.75 31.52
C PHE A 212 2.85 2.56 31.90
N PRO A 213 3.47 1.42 31.56
CA PRO A 213 4.89 1.20 31.82
C PRO A 213 5.72 2.25 31.07
N GLU A 214 6.78 2.76 31.73
CA GLU A 214 7.74 3.63 31.05
C GLU A 214 8.36 2.89 29.87
N GLN A 215 8.13 3.42 28.66
CA GLN A 215 8.64 2.81 27.45
C GLN A 215 9.95 3.47 27.06
N SER A 216 11.07 2.77 27.29
CA SER A 216 12.43 3.24 26.94
C SER A 216 12.66 3.46 25.43
N ASN A 217 11.74 2.99 24.57
CA ASN A 217 11.84 3.07 23.12
C ASN A 217 10.70 3.85 22.44
N VAL A 218 9.87 4.56 23.20
CA VAL A 218 8.79 5.40 22.62
C VAL A 218 9.30 6.82 22.41
N ILE A 219 9.03 7.31 21.19
CA ILE A 219 9.47 8.60 20.65
C ILE A 219 8.95 9.80 21.48
N ASP A 220 7.85 9.61 22.22
CA ASP A 220 7.25 10.58 23.15
C ASP A 220 6.36 9.86 24.18
N PRO A 221 6.82 9.56 25.41
CA PRO A 221 5.91 9.15 26.45
C PRO A 221 5.15 10.39 26.91
N ILE A 222 3.86 10.45 26.57
CA ILE A 222 2.92 11.40 27.15
C ILE A 222 2.89 11.15 28.67
N GLN A 223 3.75 11.88 29.37
CA GLN A 223 4.12 11.75 30.78
C GLN A 223 4.68 10.39 31.21
N ALA A 224 6.01 10.27 31.24
CA ALA A 224 6.69 9.31 32.11
C ALA A 224 6.10 9.44 33.54
N GLY A 225 5.49 8.37 34.06
CA GLY A 225 4.89 8.32 35.41
C GLY A 225 3.45 8.84 35.55
N GLY A 226 2.71 9.08 34.45
CA GLY A 226 1.29 9.45 34.49
C GLY A 226 0.37 8.32 34.96
N THR A 227 -0.64 8.64 35.78
CA THR A 227 -1.74 7.72 36.11
C THR A 227 -3.01 8.15 35.37
N TYR A 228 -3.73 7.20 34.78
CA TYR A 228 -4.86 7.46 33.90
C TYR A 228 -6.11 6.76 34.41
N LEU A 229 -7.21 7.50 34.54
CA LEU A 229 -8.49 6.92 34.89
C LEU A 229 -9.28 6.59 33.63
N TRP A 230 -9.80 5.38 33.52
CA TRP A 230 -10.75 5.03 32.46
C TRP A 230 -12.10 5.71 32.75
N ALA A 231 -12.48 6.69 31.92
CA ALA A 231 -13.64 7.55 32.17
C ALA A 231 -14.85 7.17 31.31
N GLN A 232 -14.64 6.86 30.04
CA GLN A 232 -15.69 6.52 29.09
C GLN A 232 -15.26 5.37 28.18
N THR A 233 -16.22 4.72 27.53
CA THR A 233 -15.99 3.62 26.61
C THR A 233 -16.81 3.82 25.35
N ILE A 234 -16.17 3.77 24.18
CA ILE A 234 -16.88 3.58 22.90
C ILE A 234 -16.87 2.09 22.60
N MET A 235 -18.05 1.53 22.36
CA MET A 235 -18.28 0.10 22.13
C MET A 235 -19.35 -0.11 21.05
N ASN A 236 -19.64 -1.36 20.69
CA ASN A 236 -20.57 -1.72 19.62
C ASN A 236 -20.24 -1.02 18.30
N ILE A 237 -18.95 -0.86 17.98
CA ILE A 237 -18.52 -0.24 16.71
C ILE A 237 -18.74 -1.27 15.61
N LYS A 238 -19.94 -1.24 15.03
CA LYS A 238 -20.40 -2.17 14.00
C LYS A 238 -20.81 -1.38 12.79
N GLN A 239 -20.54 -1.91 11.59
CA GLN A 239 -21.16 -1.37 10.39
C GLN A 239 -22.67 -1.35 10.61
N ASP A 240 -23.30 -0.23 10.27
CA ASP A 240 -24.75 -0.10 10.43
C ASP A 240 -25.42 -1.22 9.60
N PRO A 241 -26.20 -2.14 10.20
CA PRO A 241 -26.87 -3.20 9.45
C PRO A 241 -27.85 -2.66 8.40
N SER A 242 -28.20 -1.36 8.46
CA SER A 242 -28.90 -0.64 7.38
C SER A 242 -28.08 -0.50 6.09
N VAL A 243 -26.78 -0.83 6.09
CA VAL A 243 -25.98 -1.13 4.88
C VAL A 243 -26.65 -2.23 4.05
N ASN A 244 -27.49 -3.08 4.68
CA ASN A 244 -28.37 -4.05 4.02
C ASN A 244 -29.73 -3.48 3.58
N ASN A 245 -29.96 -2.15 3.58
CA ASN A 245 -31.07 -1.51 2.84
C ASN A 245 -30.81 -1.56 1.33
N VAL A 246 -30.42 -2.74 0.87
CA VAL A 246 -30.31 -3.08 -0.53
C VAL A 246 -31.73 -3.12 -1.07
N LYS A 247 -32.11 -2.06 -1.79
CA LYS A 247 -33.32 -2.11 -2.60
C LYS A 247 -32.94 -2.73 -3.94
N THR A 248 -33.34 -3.97 -4.14
CA THR A 248 -33.28 -4.59 -5.47
C THR A 248 -34.48 -4.13 -6.27
N LEU A 249 -34.20 -3.56 -7.44
CA LEU A 249 -35.19 -3.31 -8.47
C LEU A 249 -35.19 -4.49 -9.43
N ASN A 250 -36.38 -4.94 -9.83
CA ASN A 250 -36.55 -5.99 -10.83
C ASN A 250 -36.69 -5.36 -12.21
N THR A 251 -36.23 -6.07 -13.24
CA THR A 251 -36.35 -5.64 -14.64
C THR A 251 -37.82 -5.49 -15.05
N ASN A 252 -38.13 -4.35 -15.66
CA ASN A 252 -39.31 -4.04 -16.43
C ASN A 252 -38.90 -3.18 -17.63
N THR A 253 -38.37 -3.82 -18.67
CA THR A 253 -37.81 -3.17 -19.87
C THR A 253 -38.85 -2.35 -20.62
N LYS A 254 -40.13 -2.76 -20.64
CA LYS A 254 -41.21 -1.98 -21.25
C LYS A 254 -41.35 -0.58 -20.65
N ASN A 255 -41.19 -0.49 -19.33
CA ASN A 255 -41.23 0.79 -18.63
C ASN A 255 -39.84 1.46 -18.56
N GLY A 256 -38.78 0.85 -19.09
CA GLY A 256 -37.41 1.36 -19.02
C GLY A 256 -36.71 1.17 -17.68
N VAL A 257 -37.18 0.21 -16.87
CA VAL A 257 -36.56 -0.15 -15.59
C VAL A 257 -35.75 -1.43 -15.78
N PHE A 258 -34.49 -1.42 -15.40
CA PHE A 258 -33.58 -2.56 -15.46
C PHE A 258 -33.24 -3.02 -14.05
N ALA A 259 -32.94 -4.31 -13.91
CA ALA A 259 -32.54 -4.85 -12.61
C ALA A 259 -31.33 -4.11 -12.07
N SER A 260 -31.45 -3.64 -10.83
CA SER A 260 -30.39 -2.91 -10.15
C SER A 260 -30.46 -3.08 -8.64
N LYS A 261 -29.35 -2.78 -8.00
CA LYS A 261 -29.11 -2.85 -6.57
C LYS A 261 -28.80 -1.44 -6.09
N VAL A 262 -29.69 -0.85 -5.29
CA VAL A 262 -29.46 0.44 -4.63
C VAL A 262 -28.93 0.17 -3.23
N THR A 263 -27.74 0.67 -2.92
CA THR A 263 -27.10 0.56 -1.60
C THR A 263 -27.01 1.97 -1.00
N THR A 264 -27.32 2.13 0.28
CA THR A 264 -27.16 3.42 0.99
C THR A 264 -26.69 3.15 2.43
N SER A 265 -25.65 3.85 2.87
CA SER A 265 -25.10 3.78 4.22
C SER A 265 -24.52 5.14 4.61
N GLY A 266 -25.10 5.82 5.59
CA GLY A 266 -24.68 7.18 5.95
C GLY A 266 -24.70 8.13 4.75
N THR A 267 -23.56 8.75 4.44
CA THR A 267 -23.37 9.59 3.24
C THR A 267 -22.94 8.81 1.99
N TYR A 268 -22.74 7.50 2.10
CA TYR A 268 -22.48 6.62 0.96
C TYR A 268 -23.79 6.20 0.30
N SER A 269 -23.88 6.32 -1.02
CA SER A 269 -24.92 5.66 -1.79
C SER A 269 -24.40 5.19 -3.15
N GLN A 270 -24.85 4.01 -3.58
CA GLN A 270 -24.48 3.43 -4.85
C GLN A 270 -25.71 2.86 -5.55
N VAL A 271 -25.71 2.93 -6.87
CA VAL A 271 -26.59 2.11 -7.70
C VAL A 271 -25.73 1.28 -8.62
N GLU A 272 -25.89 -0.04 -8.53
CA GLU A 272 -25.29 -1.00 -9.43
C GLU A 272 -26.37 -1.69 -10.25
N PHE A 273 -26.29 -1.63 -11.58
CA PHE A 273 -27.17 -2.42 -12.43
C PHE A 273 -26.72 -3.88 -12.47
N THR A 274 -27.66 -4.79 -12.21
CA THR A 274 -27.46 -6.25 -12.11
C THR A 274 -28.01 -7.02 -13.31
N GLU A 275 -28.67 -6.33 -14.26
CA GLU A 275 -29.12 -6.90 -15.52
C GLU A 275 -27.95 -7.54 -16.30
N PRO A 276 -27.99 -8.86 -16.59
CA PRO A 276 -26.92 -9.53 -17.31
C PRO A 276 -26.59 -8.88 -18.67
N LEU A 277 -27.58 -8.34 -19.38
CA LEU A 277 -27.35 -7.64 -20.65
C LEU A 277 -26.55 -6.34 -20.49
N LEU A 278 -26.62 -5.68 -19.31
CA LEU A 278 -25.82 -4.50 -18.99
C LEU A 278 -24.38 -4.85 -18.56
N SER A 279 -24.14 -6.09 -18.12
CA SER A 279 -22.80 -6.53 -17.73
C SER A 279 -21.80 -6.52 -18.89
N GLY A 280 -22.28 -6.69 -20.13
CA GLY A 280 -21.48 -6.56 -21.35
C GLY A 280 -21.22 -5.11 -21.80
N LEU A 281 -21.89 -4.13 -21.18
CA LEU A 281 -21.74 -2.70 -21.47
C LEU A 281 -20.81 -2.00 -20.46
N LYS A 282 -20.65 -2.54 -19.25
CA LYS A 282 -19.71 -2.00 -18.26
C LYS A 282 -18.27 -2.13 -18.78
N ASN A 283 -17.49 -1.04 -18.72
CA ASN A 283 -16.07 -0.93 -19.08
C ASN A 283 -15.33 -2.23 -18.77
N LYS A 284 -15.23 -3.10 -19.78
CA LYS A 284 -14.54 -4.36 -19.65
C LYS A 284 -13.16 -4.05 -20.20
N VAL A 285 -12.17 -3.97 -19.30
CA VAL A 285 -10.77 -4.22 -19.67
C VAL A 285 -10.82 -5.41 -20.62
N PRO A 286 -10.40 -5.27 -21.89
CA PRO A 286 -10.60 -6.34 -22.85
C PRO A 286 -9.97 -7.60 -22.26
N ASP A 287 -10.73 -8.70 -22.20
CA ASP A 287 -10.19 -10.03 -21.93
C ASP A 287 -9.08 -10.25 -22.96
N SER A 288 -7.84 -9.91 -22.58
CA SER A 288 -6.74 -9.88 -23.53
C SER A 288 -6.18 -11.30 -23.59
N PRO A 289 -6.10 -11.91 -24.79
CA PRO A 289 -5.61 -13.27 -24.90
C PRO A 289 -4.25 -13.39 -24.24
N GLN A 290 -4.13 -14.32 -23.30
CA GLN A 290 -2.89 -14.57 -22.58
C GLN A 290 -2.04 -15.53 -23.41
N ILE A 291 -0.78 -15.15 -23.64
CA ILE A 291 0.20 -15.99 -24.31
C ILE A 291 1.09 -16.68 -23.30
N THR A 292 1.24 -17.99 -23.44
CA THR A 292 2.18 -18.81 -22.67
C THR A 292 3.13 -19.53 -23.60
N ALA A 293 4.42 -19.56 -23.30
CA ALA A 293 5.40 -20.22 -24.14
C ALA A 293 6.49 -20.91 -23.32
N SER A 294 7.10 -21.96 -23.86
CA SER A 294 8.25 -22.64 -23.25
C SER A 294 9.16 -23.21 -24.33
N ALA A 295 10.44 -23.38 -24.00
CA ALA A 295 11.45 -23.92 -24.89
C ALA A 295 12.13 -25.15 -24.27
N GLN A 296 12.33 -26.18 -25.09
CA GLN A 296 13.23 -27.30 -24.83
C GLN A 296 14.63 -26.89 -25.29
N VAL A 297 15.54 -26.71 -24.35
CA VAL A 297 16.91 -26.26 -24.64
C VAL A 297 17.89 -27.40 -24.43
N GLN A 298 18.90 -27.48 -25.31
CA GLN A 298 19.99 -28.43 -25.22
C GLN A 298 20.53 -28.51 -23.80
N ASN A 299 20.63 -29.73 -23.28
CA ASN A 299 21.17 -30.07 -21.96
C ASN A 299 20.39 -29.46 -20.76
N LYS A 300 19.29 -28.74 -20.99
CA LYS A 300 18.45 -28.16 -19.94
C LYS A 300 17.03 -28.72 -19.91
N GLY A 301 16.59 -29.33 -21.01
CA GLY A 301 15.20 -29.79 -21.11
C GLY A 301 14.23 -28.61 -21.22
N TRP A 302 12.98 -28.84 -20.83
CA TRP A 302 11.93 -27.84 -20.93
C TRP A 302 12.12 -26.79 -19.85
N LEU A 303 12.26 -25.54 -20.27
CA LEU A 303 12.30 -24.40 -19.35
C LEU A 303 10.90 -24.10 -18.80
N PRO A 304 10.78 -23.40 -17.64
CA PRO A 304 9.49 -22.96 -17.13
C PRO A 304 8.69 -22.17 -18.18
N GLU A 305 7.36 -22.27 -18.11
CA GLU A 305 6.49 -21.50 -19.00
C GLU A 305 6.57 -20.01 -18.69
N SER A 306 6.91 -19.25 -19.71
CA SER A 306 6.82 -17.80 -19.76
C SER A 306 5.38 -17.37 -20.03
N LYS A 307 4.96 -16.23 -19.46
CA LYS A 307 3.66 -15.59 -19.70
C LYS A 307 3.86 -14.19 -20.27
N ASN A 308 2.90 -13.72 -21.07
CA ASN A 308 2.76 -12.31 -21.47
C ASN A 308 3.97 -11.70 -22.20
N GLY A 309 4.66 -12.53 -22.97
CA GLY A 309 5.67 -12.09 -23.94
C GLY A 309 7.09 -11.97 -23.42
N GLU A 310 7.38 -12.52 -22.23
CA GLU A 310 8.75 -12.72 -21.77
C GLU A 310 9.50 -13.72 -22.70
N PRO A 311 10.76 -13.44 -23.10
CA PRO A 311 11.52 -14.32 -23.99
C PRO A 311 11.73 -15.74 -23.43
N ILE A 312 11.68 -16.74 -24.31
CA ILE A 312 11.90 -18.17 -23.98
C ILE A 312 13.17 -18.69 -24.63
N GLY A 313 13.98 -19.42 -23.87
CA GLY A 313 15.27 -19.94 -24.33
C GLY A 313 16.42 -19.48 -23.44
N THR A 314 17.62 -19.44 -23.98
CA THR A 314 18.83 -19.12 -23.21
C THR A 314 19.69 -18.09 -23.93
N GLU A 315 19.39 -16.82 -23.68
CA GLU A 315 20.07 -15.71 -24.34
C GLU A 315 21.56 -15.67 -23.98
N GLY A 316 22.43 -15.70 -25.00
CA GLY A 316 23.87 -15.55 -24.83
C GLY A 316 24.59 -16.74 -24.20
N GLN A 317 23.90 -17.87 -24.00
CA GLN A 317 24.49 -19.06 -23.39
C GLN A 317 25.01 -20.07 -24.42
N GLY A 318 24.83 -19.82 -25.71
CA GLY A 318 25.35 -20.68 -26.76
C GLY A 318 24.64 -22.03 -26.89
N LEU A 319 23.52 -22.23 -26.18
CA LEU A 319 22.76 -23.49 -26.19
C LEU A 319 21.68 -23.43 -27.26
N ARG A 320 21.57 -24.48 -28.07
CA ARG A 320 20.51 -24.56 -29.08
C ARG A 320 19.17 -24.82 -28.41
N MET A 321 18.15 -24.11 -28.90
CA MET A 321 16.78 -24.55 -28.75
C MET A 321 16.57 -25.80 -29.62
N GLU A 322 15.96 -26.84 -29.06
CA GLU A 322 15.66 -28.11 -29.74
C GLU A 322 14.17 -28.22 -30.07
N ALA A 323 13.30 -27.66 -29.22
CA ALA A 323 11.88 -27.51 -29.47
C ALA A 323 11.27 -26.34 -28.69
N PHE A 324 10.05 -25.94 -29.03
CA PHE A 324 9.27 -24.97 -28.27
C PHE A 324 7.77 -25.26 -28.37
N LYS A 325 7.00 -24.70 -27.43
CA LYS A 325 5.53 -24.72 -27.44
C LYS A 325 5.01 -23.33 -27.09
N VAL A 326 3.89 -22.95 -27.71
CA VAL A 326 3.21 -21.68 -27.49
C VAL A 326 1.71 -21.95 -27.43
N ALA A 327 1.02 -21.38 -26.45
CA ALA A 327 -0.41 -21.49 -26.33
C ALA A 327 -1.04 -20.13 -26.07
N LEU A 328 -2.25 -19.94 -26.60
CA LEU A 328 -3.14 -18.85 -26.25
C LEU A 328 -4.26 -19.36 -25.35
N SER A 329 -4.61 -18.57 -24.34
CA SER A 329 -5.71 -18.81 -23.42
C SER A 329 -6.47 -17.51 -23.15
N HIS A 330 -7.66 -17.59 -22.55
CA HIS A 330 -8.50 -16.41 -22.24
C HIS A 330 -8.87 -15.56 -23.49
N LEU A 331 -9.43 -16.19 -24.52
CA LEU A 331 -9.92 -15.45 -25.70
C LEU A 331 -11.10 -14.53 -25.33
N PRO A 332 -11.19 -13.32 -25.92
CA PRO A 332 -12.37 -12.48 -25.76
C PRO A 332 -13.66 -13.20 -26.16
N ALA A 333 -14.77 -12.90 -25.50
CA ALA A 333 -16.07 -13.49 -25.82
C ALA A 333 -16.47 -13.18 -27.26
N GLY A 334 -16.82 -14.23 -28.03
CA GLY A 334 -17.14 -14.11 -29.46
C GLY A 334 -15.93 -14.26 -30.39
N GLU A 335 -14.70 -14.24 -29.86
CA GLU A 335 -13.50 -14.55 -30.64
C GLU A 335 -13.28 -16.07 -30.76
N THR A 336 -12.82 -16.49 -31.93
CA THR A 336 -12.50 -17.88 -32.25
C THR A 336 -11.05 -17.98 -32.73
N GLY A 337 -10.46 -19.17 -32.60
CA GLY A 337 -9.14 -19.50 -33.11
C GLY A 337 -8.06 -19.64 -32.04
N GLY A 338 -6.80 -19.37 -32.41
CA GLY A 338 -5.63 -19.64 -31.58
C GLY A 338 -4.31 -19.36 -32.31
N ILE A 339 -3.19 -19.85 -31.79
CA ILE A 339 -1.88 -19.72 -32.43
C ILE A 339 -1.47 -21.02 -33.13
N ALA A 340 -0.97 -20.89 -34.37
CA ALA A 340 -0.33 -21.95 -35.13
C ALA A 340 1.12 -21.58 -35.44
N TYR A 341 2.04 -22.54 -35.31
CA TYR A 341 3.47 -22.29 -35.46
C TYR A 341 4.25 -23.54 -35.88
N SER A 342 5.40 -23.33 -36.53
CA SER A 342 6.32 -24.38 -36.98
C SER A 342 7.78 -24.01 -36.74
N ALA A 343 8.63 -25.04 -36.75
CA ALA A 343 10.08 -24.93 -36.62
C ALA A 343 10.79 -25.48 -37.87
N HIS A 344 11.86 -24.82 -38.28
CA HIS A 344 12.85 -25.37 -39.19
C HIS A 344 13.96 -26.03 -38.36
N VAL A 345 14.08 -27.37 -38.46
CA VAL A 345 15.00 -28.15 -37.61
C VAL A 345 16.16 -28.68 -38.44
N GLN A 346 17.36 -28.69 -37.85
CA GLN A 346 18.57 -29.25 -38.46
C GLN A 346 18.32 -30.65 -39.04
N GLY A 347 18.66 -30.83 -40.31
CA GLY A 347 18.57 -32.12 -41.01
C GLY A 347 17.14 -32.62 -41.27
N ILE A 348 16.12 -31.88 -40.85
CA ILE A 348 14.70 -32.18 -41.09
C ILE A 348 14.07 -31.12 -42.01
N GLY A 349 14.43 -29.85 -41.82
CA GLY A 349 13.79 -28.72 -42.50
C GLY A 349 12.53 -28.25 -41.75
N TRP A 350 11.62 -27.58 -42.47
CA TRP A 350 10.34 -27.14 -41.92
C TRP A 350 9.46 -28.33 -41.54
N GLN A 351 9.03 -28.36 -40.29
CA GLN A 351 8.00 -29.29 -39.82
C GLN A 351 6.60 -28.71 -40.08
N ASN A 352 5.58 -29.57 -40.07
CA ASN A 352 4.18 -29.12 -40.11
C ASN A 352 3.85 -28.20 -38.93
N ASP A 353 2.90 -27.29 -39.14
CA ASP A 353 2.42 -26.44 -38.07
C ASP A 353 1.78 -27.28 -36.95
N VAL A 354 2.07 -26.87 -35.72
CA VAL A 354 1.38 -27.29 -34.51
C VAL A 354 0.60 -26.11 -33.97
N ALA A 355 -0.42 -26.40 -33.17
CA ALA A 355 -1.29 -25.38 -32.58
C ALA A 355 -1.28 -25.47 -31.06
N ASN A 356 -1.51 -24.32 -30.40
CA ASN A 356 -1.84 -24.19 -28.97
C ASN A 356 -1.26 -25.27 -28.04
N GLY A 357 0.02 -25.13 -27.68
CA GLY A 357 0.71 -26.00 -26.73
C GLY A 357 1.37 -27.23 -27.37
N GLY A 358 1.16 -27.46 -28.67
CA GLY A 358 1.87 -28.48 -29.43
C GLY A 358 3.39 -28.26 -29.49
N ILE A 359 4.17 -29.31 -29.69
CA ILE A 359 5.63 -29.21 -29.71
C ILE A 359 6.13 -28.98 -31.14
N ALA A 360 6.73 -27.81 -31.40
CA ALA A 360 7.47 -27.51 -32.61
C ALA A 360 8.97 -27.75 -32.39
N GLY A 361 9.60 -28.60 -33.18
CA GLY A 361 10.99 -29.04 -32.98
C GLY A 361 11.12 -30.52 -32.70
N THR A 362 12.19 -30.91 -31.99
CA THR A 362 12.42 -32.30 -31.56
C THR A 362 12.85 -32.37 -30.10
N VAL A 363 12.31 -33.34 -29.36
CA VAL A 363 12.71 -33.62 -27.97
C VAL A 363 13.62 -34.85 -27.96
N GLY A 364 14.79 -34.75 -27.33
CA GLY A 364 15.70 -35.89 -27.11
C GLY A 364 16.48 -36.35 -28.34
N LYS A 365 16.37 -35.67 -29.49
CA LYS A 365 17.11 -36.00 -30.72
C LYS A 365 18.39 -35.17 -30.93
N GLY A 366 18.61 -34.14 -30.12
CA GLY A 366 19.81 -33.31 -30.22
C GLY A 366 19.85 -32.37 -31.43
N LEU A 367 18.72 -32.15 -32.12
CA LEU A 367 18.66 -31.32 -33.33
C LEU A 367 18.26 -29.89 -32.98
N ARG A 368 18.97 -28.89 -33.53
CA ARG A 368 18.67 -27.46 -33.31
C ARG A 368 17.46 -27.00 -34.14
N VAL A 369 16.67 -26.11 -33.56
CA VAL A 369 15.81 -25.18 -34.29
C VAL A 369 16.70 -24.11 -34.91
N GLU A 370 16.46 -23.79 -36.18
CA GLU A 370 17.22 -22.80 -36.97
C GLU A 370 16.36 -21.59 -37.36
N ALA A 371 15.05 -21.79 -37.51
CA ALA A 371 14.07 -20.73 -37.78
C ALA A 371 12.67 -21.13 -37.30
N ILE A 372 11.78 -20.15 -37.16
CA ILE A 372 10.39 -20.34 -36.74
C ILE A 372 9.42 -19.50 -37.58
N LYS A 373 8.16 -19.92 -37.59
CA LYS A 373 7.00 -19.14 -38.08
C LYS A 373 5.86 -19.26 -37.09
N MET A 374 5.10 -18.19 -36.90
CA MET A 374 3.90 -18.19 -36.07
C MET A 374 2.81 -17.31 -36.70
N HIS A 375 1.56 -17.73 -36.64
CA HIS A 375 0.43 -16.91 -37.07
C HIS A 375 -0.79 -17.19 -36.19
N LEU A 376 -1.69 -16.20 -36.13
CA LEU A 376 -2.98 -16.34 -35.48
C LEU A 376 -3.99 -16.97 -36.44
N THR A 377 -5.00 -17.63 -35.89
CA THR A 377 -6.07 -18.31 -36.63
C THR A 377 -7.44 -17.84 -36.12
N GLY A 378 -8.50 -18.09 -36.88
CA GLY A 378 -9.87 -17.67 -36.56
C GLY A 378 -10.06 -16.15 -36.60
N SER A 379 -11.16 -15.67 -36.00
CA SER A 379 -11.48 -14.23 -35.94
C SER A 379 -10.42 -13.43 -35.16
N LEU A 380 -9.66 -14.09 -34.27
CA LEU A 380 -8.56 -13.45 -33.54
C LEU A 380 -7.50 -12.84 -34.48
N ALA A 381 -7.27 -13.44 -35.65
CA ALA A 381 -6.32 -12.93 -36.63
C ALA A 381 -6.77 -11.62 -37.30
N GLU A 382 -8.04 -11.26 -37.21
CA GLU A 382 -8.58 -10.01 -37.75
C GLU A 382 -8.33 -8.83 -36.80
N HIS A 383 -8.32 -9.09 -35.49
CA HIS A 383 -8.22 -8.06 -34.45
C HIS A 383 -6.84 -7.99 -33.76
N TYR A 384 -6.00 -9.00 -33.93
CA TYR A 384 -4.65 -9.04 -33.36
C TYR A 384 -3.60 -9.43 -34.41
N SER A 385 -2.36 -9.03 -34.15
CA SER A 385 -1.15 -9.49 -34.85
C SER A 385 -0.21 -10.14 -33.84
N ILE A 386 0.46 -11.21 -34.26
CA ILE A 386 1.52 -11.83 -33.47
C ILE A 386 2.89 -11.42 -34.00
N TYR A 387 3.67 -10.78 -33.14
CA TYR A 387 5.03 -10.38 -33.40
C TYR A 387 6.00 -11.34 -32.73
N TYR A 388 7.06 -11.74 -33.43
CA TYR A 388 8.08 -12.59 -32.84
C TYR A 388 9.46 -12.31 -33.40
N ALA A 389 10.47 -12.56 -32.58
CA ALA A 389 11.87 -12.44 -32.94
C ALA A 389 12.64 -13.65 -32.40
N THR A 390 13.75 -13.97 -33.03
CA THR A 390 14.65 -15.05 -32.61
C THR A 390 16.03 -14.48 -32.38
N GLN A 391 16.69 -14.91 -31.30
CA GLN A 391 18.12 -14.73 -31.18
C GLN A 391 18.82 -15.90 -31.87
N VAL A 392 19.60 -15.59 -32.92
CA VAL A 392 20.31 -16.58 -33.73
C VAL A 392 21.80 -16.56 -33.42
N GLN A 393 22.40 -17.74 -33.34
CA GLN A 393 23.85 -17.91 -33.15
C GLN A 393 24.64 -17.02 -34.13
N ASN A 394 25.63 -16.29 -33.60
CA ASN A 394 26.55 -15.40 -34.32
C ASN A 394 25.88 -14.23 -35.07
N ILE A 395 24.57 -14.01 -34.90
CA ILE A 395 23.83 -12.90 -35.50
C ILE A 395 23.22 -12.03 -34.40
N GLY A 396 22.74 -12.62 -33.31
CA GLY A 396 21.99 -11.92 -32.26
C GLY A 396 20.50 -11.88 -32.58
N TRP A 397 19.78 -10.93 -31.98
CA TRP A 397 18.35 -10.75 -32.20
C TRP A 397 18.04 -10.37 -33.64
N THR A 398 17.17 -11.12 -34.28
CA THR A 398 16.54 -10.69 -35.52
C THR A 398 15.56 -9.55 -35.22
N PRO A 399 15.27 -8.67 -36.21
CA PRO A 399 14.10 -7.80 -36.12
C PRO A 399 12.84 -8.60 -35.81
N TYR A 400 11.88 -7.96 -35.13
CA TYR A 400 10.55 -8.56 -34.99
C TYR A 400 9.91 -8.69 -36.37
N VAL A 401 9.48 -9.90 -36.67
CA VAL A 401 8.63 -10.22 -37.81
C VAL A 401 7.22 -10.51 -37.30
N LYS A 402 6.23 -10.59 -38.17
CA LYS A 402 4.85 -10.88 -37.75
C LYS A 402 4.13 -11.86 -38.65
N ASP A 403 3.07 -12.46 -38.11
CA ASP A 403 2.00 -13.12 -38.87
C ASP A 403 2.48 -14.05 -40.02
N GLY A 404 3.32 -15.03 -39.70
CA GLY A 404 3.76 -16.10 -40.61
C GLY A 404 5.12 -15.86 -41.28
N GLU A 405 5.73 -14.69 -41.10
CA GLU A 405 7.06 -14.36 -41.58
C GLU A 405 8.17 -15.20 -40.92
N ILE A 406 9.32 -15.38 -41.59
CA ILE A 406 10.40 -16.22 -41.04
C ILE A 406 11.23 -15.42 -40.04
N SER A 407 11.33 -15.92 -38.80
CA SER A 407 12.32 -15.46 -37.82
C SER A 407 13.40 -16.52 -37.67
N GLY A 408 14.65 -16.18 -37.96
CA GLY A 408 15.80 -17.09 -37.87
C GLY A 408 16.53 -17.22 -39.20
N THR A 409 17.23 -18.35 -39.40
CA THR A 409 17.94 -18.62 -40.67
C THR A 409 17.69 -20.04 -41.15
N THR A 410 17.44 -20.20 -42.45
CA THR A 410 17.38 -21.51 -43.11
C THR A 410 18.66 -21.75 -43.91
N GLY A 411 19.22 -22.97 -43.85
CA GLY A 411 20.38 -23.37 -44.66
C GLY A 411 21.74 -22.80 -44.22
N LYS A 412 21.79 -21.94 -43.19
CA LYS A 412 23.04 -21.41 -42.62
C LYS A 412 23.60 -22.26 -41.48
N SER A 413 22.88 -23.30 -41.07
CA SER A 413 23.25 -24.16 -39.95
C SER A 413 23.42 -23.45 -38.61
N LEU A 414 22.76 -22.29 -38.43
CA LEU A 414 22.81 -21.50 -37.20
C LEU A 414 21.61 -21.84 -36.32
N ARG A 415 21.86 -22.07 -35.03
CA ARG A 415 20.81 -22.37 -34.04
C ARG A 415 20.08 -21.10 -33.59
N VAL A 416 18.80 -21.25 -33.28
CA VAL A 416 18.04 -20.33 -32.43
C VAL A 416 18.36 -20.65 -30.97
N GLU A 417 18.61 -19.62 -30.17
CA GLU A 417 18.90 -19.74 -28.74
C GLU A 417 17.73 -19.22 -27.89
N THR A 418 17.05 -18.17 -28.36
CA THR A 418 15.93 -17.51 -27.66
C THR A 418 14.85 -17.05 -28.64
N ILE A 419 13.59 -17.04 -28.21
CA ILE A 419 12.44 -16.49 -28.95
C ILE A 419 11.75 -15.45 -28.07
N SER A 420 11.41 -14.30 -28.63
CA SER A 420 10.49 -13.33 -28.01
C SER A 420 9.18 -13.31 -28.81
N ILE A 421 8.04 -13.26 -28.13
CA ILE A 421 6.71 -13.32 -28.74
C ILE A 421 5.83 -12.26 -28.12
N ARG A 422 5.10 -11.49 -28.92
CA ARG A 422 4.20 -10.43 -28.46
C ARG A 422 2.89 -10.49 -29.22
N LEU A 423 1.79 -10.43 -28.50
CA LEU A 423 0.47 -10.27 -29.08
C LEU A 423 0.11 -8.79 -29.06
N VAL A 424 -0.29 -8.23 -30.21
CA VAL A 424 -0.58 -6.79 -30.35
C VAL A 424 -1.96 -6.63 -30.95
N LYS A 425 -2.84 -5.89 -30.27
CA LYS A 425 -4.16 -5.52 -30.81
C LYS A 425 -3.98 -4.61 -32.02
N LYS A 426 -4.66 -4.91 -33.11
CA LYS A 426 -4.69 -4.05 -34.31
C LYS A 426 -5.49 -2.79 -33.98
N LYS A 427 -5.00 -1.63 -34.44
CA LYS A 427 -5.72 -0.36 -34.24
C LYS A 427 -7.06 -0.42 -34.98
N LEU A 428 -8.14 -0.13 -34.27
CA LEU A 428 -9.44 0.11 -34.90
C LEU A 428 -9.38 1.41 -35.72
N GLN A 429 -10.06 1.42 -36.86
CA GLN A 429 -10.17 2.62 -37.67
C GLN A 429 -11.02 3.64 -36.93
N LYS A 430 -10.46 4.82 -36.61
CA LYS A 430 -11.20 5.93 -36.00
C LYS A 430 -12.22 6.47 -37.00
N THR A 431 -13.48 6.08 -36.84
CA THR A 431 -14.58 6.65 -37.63
C THR A 431 -15.29 7.75 -36.82
N PRO A 432 -15.91 8.73 -37.50
CA PRO A 432 -16.45 9.92 -36.84
C PRO A 432 -17.43 9.70 -35.68
N SER A 433 -18.14 8.57 -35.66
CA SER A 433 -19.20 8.29 -34.68
C SER A 433 -19.36 6.80 -34.36
N ASP A 434 -18.33 5.96 -34.52
CA ASP A 434 -18.44 4.50 -34.27
C ASP A 434 -19.04 4.20 -32.88
N GLU A 435 -18.48 4.85 -31.86
CA GLU A 435 -18.91 4.67 -30.47
C GLU A 435 -20.37 5.10 -30.26
N THR A 436 -20.77 6.26 -30.79
CA THR A 436 -22.15 6.75 -30.73
C THR A 436 -23.12 5.77 -31.40
N LYS A 437 -22.78 5.25 -32.58
CA LYS A 437 -23.63 4.29 -33.29
C LYS A 437 -23.79 2.98 -32.49
N ARG A 438 -22.68 2.43 -31.99
CA ARG A 438 -22.67 1.18 -31.22
C ARG A 438 -23.43 1.30 -29.90
N SER A 439 -23.16 2.35 -29.13
CA SER A 439 -23.83 2.57 -27.85
C SER A 439 -25.34 2.84 -28.04
N ALA A 440 -25.74 3.55 -29.10
CA ALA A 440 -27.15 3.74 -29.42
C ALA A 440 -27.86 2.42 -29.77
N VAL A 441 -27.23 1.54 -30.57
CA VAL A 441 -27.77 0.21 -30.90
C VAL A 441 -27.83 -0.67 -29.67
N ALA A 442 -26.77 -0.69 -28.85
CA ALA A 442 -26.71 -1.47 -27.62
C ALA A 442 -27.83 -1.09 -26.65
N LEU A 443 -28.09 0.21 -26.48
CA LEU A 443 -29.17 0.71 -25.63
C LEU A 443 -30.55 0.28 -26.15
N VAL A 444 -30.81 0.35 -27.46
CA VAL A 444 -32.07 -0.14 -28.07
C VAL A 444 -32.24 -1.63 -27.83
N ASN A 445 -31.17 -2.39 -27.99
CA ASN A 445 -31.18 -3.84 -27.85
C ASN A 445 -31.51 -4.33 -26.43
N LEU A 446 -31.42 -3.46 -25.41
CA LEU A 446 -31.92 -3.73 -24.07
C LEU A 446 -33.46 -3.75 -23.98
N TYR A 447 -34.16 -3.17 -24.96
CA TYR A 447 -35.63 -3.15 -25.06
C TYR A 447 -36.16 -4.22 -26.04
N GLU A 448 -35.28 -4.83 -26.83
CA GLU A 448 -35.62 -5.82 -27.85
C GLU A 448 -35.41 -7.26 -27.33
N ASP A 449 -36.19 -8.21 -27.83
CA ASP A 449 -35.90 -9.63 -27.58
C ASP A 449 -34.76 -10.15 -28.49
N ALA A 450 -34.31 -11.38 -28.23
CA ALA A 450 -33.19 -11.99 -28.95
C ALA A 450 -33.40 -12.11 -30.47
N ASN A 451 -34.65 -12.14 -30.95
CA ASN A 451 -34.96 -12.26 -32.37
C ASN A 451 -35.11 -10.90 -33.07
N HIS A 452 -35.22 -9.81 -32.31
CA HIS A 452 -35.47 -8.46 -32.83
C HIS A 452 -34.31 -7.48 -32.61
N GLN A 453 -33.15 -8.00 -32.22
CA GLN A 453 -31.91 -7.22 -32.06
C GLN A 453 -31.58 -6.43 -33.33
N LYS A 454 -31.16 -5.17 -33.15
CA LYS A 454 -30.72 -4.27 -34.21
C LYS A 454 -29.21 -4.28 -34.34
N THR A 455 -28.75 -3.84 -35.51
CA THR A 455 -27.34 -3.68 -35.85
C THR A 455 -27.02 -2.21 -36.16
N VAL A 456 -25.73 -1.88 -36.19
CA VAL A 456 -25.27 -0.56 -36.67
C VAL A 456 -25.68 -0.32 -38.12
N ALA A 457 -25.69 -1.36 -38.96
CA ALA A 457 -26.13 -1.25 -40.35
C ALA A 457 -27.62 -0.88 -40.48
N ASP A 458 -28.47 -1.33 -39.56
CA ASP A 458 -29.89 -0.96 -39.55
C ASP A 458 -30.07 0.53 -39.24
N LEU A 459 -29.32 1.03 -38.25
CA LEU A 459 -29.29 2.45 -37.90
C LEU A 459 -28.76 3.31 -39.06
N GLU A 460 -27.67 2.88 -39.70
CA GLU A 460 -27.07 3.58 -40.84
C GLU A 460 -28.02 3.63 -42.03
N SER A 461 -28.70 2.51 -42.33
CA SER A 461 -29.70 2.42 -43.39
C SER A 461 -30.90 3.31 -43.10
N PHE A 462 -31.39 3.35 -41.86
CA PHE A 462 -32.49 4.22 -41.45
C PHE A 462 -32.11 5.71 -41.56
N ALA A 463 -30.93 6.08 -41.07
CA ALA A 463 -30.45 7.45 -41.08
C ALA A 463 -29.96 7.92 -42.46
N GLY A 464 -29.78 7.01 -43.42
CA GLY A 464 -29.24 7.32 -44.75
C GLY A 464 -27.79 7.80 -44.71
N VAL A 465 -26.98 7.26 -43.79
CA VAL A 465 -25.57 7.64 -43.58
C VAL A 465 -24.64 6.49 -43.95
N ALA A 466 -23.48 6.77 -44.53
CA ALA A 466 -22.49 5.73 -44.80
C ALA A 466 -21.79 5.27 -43.51
N PRO A 467 -21.16 4.07 -43.49
CA PRO A 467 -20.43 3.58 -42.32
C PRO A 467 -19.36 4.55 -41.79
N THR A 468 -18.75 5.31 -42.68
CA THR A 468 -17.69 6.28 -42.38
C THR A 468 -18.20 7.68 -42.05
N ASP A 469 -19.50 7.93 -42.13
CA ASP A 469 -20.08 9.25 -41.87
C ASP A 469 -20.47 9.42 -40.38
N ALA A 470 -20.46 10.67 -39.93
CA ALA A 470 -20.91 11.03 -38.60
C ALA A 470 -22.44 10.89 -38.47
N ILE A 471 -22.91 10.50 -37.28
CA ILE A 471 -24.34 10.44 -36.96
C ILE A 471 -24.71 11.57 -36.01
N THR A 472 -25.89 12.18 -36.18
CA THR A 472 -26.35 13.27 -35.30
C THR A 472 -27.21 12.71 -34.16
N SER A 473 -27.30 13.45 -33.05
CA SER A 473 -28.25 13.15 -31.97
C SER A 473 -29.69 13.10 -32.49
N LYS A 474 -30.05 13.94 -33.46
CA LYS A 474 -31.35 13.90 -34.15
C LYS A 474 -31.61 12.56 -34.86
N HIS A 475 -30.64 12.03 -35.59
CA HIS A 475 -30.81 10.73 -36.27
C HIS A 475 -31.10 9.60 -35.27
N ILE A 476 -30.41 9.57 -34.13
CA ILE A 476 -30.66 8.58 -33.08
C ILE A 476 -32.06 8.76 -32.47
N MET A 477 -32.45 10.00 -32.15
CA MET A 477 -33.77 10.30 -31.60
C MET A 477 -34.90 9.89 -32.55
N ASP A 478 -34.77 10.21 -33.85
CA ASP A 478 -35.72 9.82 -34.88
C ASP A 478 -35.80 8.28 -35.01
N TRP A 479 -34.66 7.59 -34.91
CA TRP A 479 -34.60 6.13 -34.97
C TRP A 479 -35.27 5.47 -33.76
N TYR A 480 -35.03 5.99 -32.57
CA TYR A 480 -35.67 5.50 -31.34
C TYR A 480 -37.19 5.65 -31.42
N HIS A 481 -37.68 6.79 -31.91
CA HIS A 481 -39.11 6.98 -32.17
C HIS A 481 -39.66 6.03 -33.24
N PHE A 482 -38.92 5.79 -34.32
CA PHE A 482 -39.29 4.83 -35.35
C PHE A 482 -39.44 3.40 -34.79
N LEU A 483 -38.58 3.02 -33.84
CA LEU A 483 -38.64 1.75 -33.14
C LEU A 483 -39.69 1.69 -32.01
N GLY A 484 -40.48 2.76 -31.81
CA GLY A 484 -41.55 2.79 -30.82
C GLY A 484 -41.08 3.07 -29.39
N LEU A 485 -39.89 3.65 -29.21
CA LEU A 485 -39.42 4.17 -27.94
C LEU A 485 -39.87 5.64 -27.75
N GLU A 486 -40.23 5.95 -26.52
CA GLU A 486 -40.43 7.30 -26.01
C GLU A 486 -39.32 7.64 -25.02
N PHE A 487 -38.94 8.90 -24.97
CA PHE A 487 -37.92 9.42 -24.07
C PHE A 487 -38.10 10.93 -23.89
N ASP A 488 -37.57 11.43 -22.79
CA ASP A 488 -37.46 12.85 -22.51
C ASP A 488 -36.05 13.33 -22.91
N THR A 489 -35.93 14.63 -23.20
CA THR A 489 -34.65 15.26 -23.57
C THR A 489 -34.27 16.39 -22.61
N GLN A 490 -32.97 16.59 -22.43
CA GLN A 490 -32.41 17.73 -21.72
C GLN A 490 -31.15 18.20 -22.46
N ASN A 491 -30.97 19.51 -22.61
CA ASN A 491 -29.71 20.06 -23.13
C ASN A 491 -28.58 19.83 -22.11
N GLY A 492 -27.44 19.31 -22.58
CA GLY A 492 -26.30 18.94 -21.74
C GLY A 492 -26.55 17.71 -20.85
N ARG A 493 -25.58 17.41 -19.97
CA ARG A 493 -25.65 16.30 -19.00
C ARG A 493 -26.54 16.60 -17.80
N PHE A 494 -26.86 15.55 -17.04
CA PHE A 494 -27.53 15.66 -15.76
C PHE A 494 -26.69 16.27 -14.65
N SER A 495 -27.36 16.93 -13.71
CA SER A 495 -26.82 17.19 -12.38
C SER A 495 -26.66 15.87 -11.60
N PRO A 496 -25.78 15.81 -10.57
CA PRO A 496 -25.66 14.65 -9.69
C PRO A 496 -27.02 14.17 -9.18
N ASP A 497 -27.85 15.08 -8.65
CA ASP A 497 -29.14 14.72 -8.08
C ASP A 497 -30.08 14.11 -9.12
N LYS A 498 -30.08 14.63 -10.35
CA LYS A 498 -30.92 14.08 -11.42
C LYS A 498 -30.44 12.71 -11.87
N ALA A 499 -29.13 12.54 -12.05
CA ALA A 499 -28.53 11.24 -12.39
C ALA A 499 -28.73 10.19 -11.29
N LYS A 500 -28.57 10.58 -10.02
CA LYS A 500 -28.86 9.74 -8.84
C LYS A 500 -30.32 9.32 -8.80
N ASN A 501 -31.23 10.29 -8.87
CA ASN A 501 -32.66 10.04 -8.78
C ASN A 501 -33.13 9.12 -9.91
N LEU A 502 -32.64 9.34 -11.14
CA LEU A 502 -32.97 8.45 -12.26
C LEU A 502 -32.41 7.04 -12.04
N SER A 503 -31.12 6.92 -11.70
CA SER A 503 -30.47 5.63 -11.48
C SER A 503 -31.13 4.83 -10.34
N LYS A 504 -31.52 5.48 -9.24
CA LYS A 504 -32.24 4.88 -8.10
C LYS A 504 -33.60 4.28 -8.49
N THR A 505 -34.13 4.60 -9.66
CA THR A 505 -35.35 3.99 -10.22
C THR A 505 -35.06 2.87 -11.22
N GLY A 506 -33.80 2.49 -11.40
CA GLY A 506 -33.37 1.45 -12.35
C GLY A 506 -33.43 1.91 -13.80
N ARG A 507 -33.45 3.22 -14.04
CA ARG A 507 -33.54 3.81 -15.39
C ARG A 507 -32.16 4.23 -15.87
N LEU A 508 -31.88 3.95 -17.14
CA LEU A 508 -30.67 4.40 -17.84
C LEU A 508 -30.89 5.79 -18.46
N TYR A 509 -29.78 6.47 -18.78
CA TYR A 509 -29.78 7.68 -19.59
C TYR A 509 -28.68 7.61 -20.66
N TYR A 510 -28.82 8.41 -21.70
CA TYR A 510 -27.88 8.44 -22.82
C TYR A 510 -27.42 9.86 -23.11
N THR A 511 -26.13 10.14 -22.94
CA THR A 511 -25.55 11.48 -23.10
C THR A 511 -24.78 11.55 -24.42
N PHE A 512 -25.09 12.55 -25.24
CA PHE A 512 -24.32 12.88 -26.43
C PHE A 512 -23.27 13.93 -26.10
N LEU A 513 -22.03 13.65 -26.50
CA LEU A 513 -20.90 14.57 -26.47
C LEU A 513 -20.57 14.98 -27.90
N LYS A 514 -20.41 16.27 -28.14
CA LYS A 514 -20.07 16.84 -29.45
C LYS A 514 -18.67 17.41 -29.40
N ALA A 515 -17.87 17.15 -30.43
CA ALA A 515 -16.53 17.71 -30.51
C ALA A 515 -16.59 19.24 -30.70
N LYS A 516 -15.84 19.96 -29.88
CA LYS A 516 -15.42 21.36 -30.12
C LYS A 516 -14.27 21.38 -31.13
N THR A 517 -13.33 20.46 -30.97
CA THR A 517 -12.17 20.24 -31.83
C THR A 517 -11.99 18.74 -32.05
N ALA A 518 -11.80 18.29 -33.29
CA ALA A 518 -11.75 16.87 -33.65
C ALA A 518 -10.60 16.54 -34.63
N PRO A 519 -9.32 16.83 -34.29
CA PRO A 519 -8.19 16.47 -35.15
C PRO A 519 -8.02 14.96 -35.36
N ASP A 520 -8.60 14.12 -34.49
CA ASP A 520 -8.63 12.66 -34.62
C ASP A 520 -9.80 12.12 -35.46
N ASN A 521 -10.54 13.03 -36.12
CA ASN A 521 -11.73 12.77 -36.94
C ASN A 521 -12.98 12.32 -36.15
N ILE A 522 -12.93 12.17 -34.84
CA ILE A 522 -14.09 11.75 -34.03
C ILE A 522 -14.96 12.98 -33.73
N GLN A 523 -16.17 13.00 -34.28
CA GLN A 523 -17.06 14.17 -34.22
C GLN A 523 -17.97 14.17 -33.00
N ASN A 524 -18.28 12.98 -32.47
CA ASN A 524 -19.09 12.84 -31.27
C ASN A 524 -18.88 11.51 -30.55
N PHE A 525 -19.32 11.49 -29.30
CA PHE A 525 -19.45 10.29 -28.47
C PHE A 525 -20.87 10.16 -27.92
N GLY A 526 -21.27 8.92 -27.68
CA GLY A 526 -22.45 8.58 -26.90
C GLY A 526 -22.06 7.80 -25.67
N ALA A 527 -22.62 8.14 -24.52
CA ALA A 527 -22.36 7.49 -23.24
C ALA A 527 -23.65 7.01 -22.58
N ILE A 528 -23.70 5.74 -22.18
CA ILE A 528 -24.82 5.18 -21.41
C ILE A 528 -24.50 5.36 -19.92
N GLY A 529 -25.36 6.11 -19.22
CA GLY A 529 -25.32 6.24 -17.77
C GLY A 529 -26.02 5.08 -17.07
N MET A 530 -25.29 4.37 -16.21
CA MET A 530 -25.70 3.09 -15.63
C MET A 530 -25.42 3.00 -14.12
N GLY A 531 -25.80 4.02 -13.38
CA GLY A 531 -25.65 4.06 -11.93
C GLY A 531 -24.62 5.07 -11.48
N TYR A 532 -24.28 5.01 -10.20
CA TYR A 532 -23.33 5.91 -9.59
C TYR A 532 -22.81 5.36 -8.26
N MET A 533 -21.77 5.99 -7.76
CA MET A 533 -21.26 5.92 -6.40
C MET A 533 -21.13 7.35 -5.85
N GLU A 534 -21.63 7.55 -4.65
CA GLU A 534 -21.57 8.79 -3.89
C GLU A 534 -21.05 8.46 -2.50
N ASN A 535 -20.16 9.27 -1.96
CA ASN A 535 -19.69 9.17 -0.59
C ASN A 535 -19.31 10.56 -0.05
N SER A 536 -18.80 10.61 1.18
CA SER A 536 -18.36 11.85 1.83
C SER A 536 -17.28 12.63 1.05
N MET A 537 -16.58 11.97 0.12
CA MET A 537 -15.42 12.51 -0.58
C MET A 537 -15.72 12.89 -2.04
N SER A 538 -16.62 12.17 -2.72
CA SER A 538 -16.90 12.42 -4.13
C SER A 538 -18.21 11.81 -4.61
N TYR A 539 -18.68 12.34 -5.74
CA TYR A 539 -19.72 11.71 -6.56
C TYR A 539 -19.13 11.26 -7.89
N SER A 540 -19.44 10.03 -8.30
CA SER A 540 -18.98 9.43 -9.56
C SER A 540 -20.10 8.57 -10.18
N PRO A 541 -20.69 8.97 -11.32
CA PRO A 541 -21.58 8.15 -12.08
C PRO A 541 -20.81 7.15 -12.93
N TYR A 542 -21.46 6.03 -13.20
CA TYR A 542 -20.95 5.02 -14.10
C TYR A 542 -21.41 5.34 -15.52
N LEU A 543 -20.48 5.81 -16.35
CA LEU A 543 -20.67 5.99 -17.79
C LEU A 543 -20.01 4.82 -18.52
N SER A 544 -20.72 4.29 -19.51
CA SER A 544 -20.25 3.23 -20.40
C SER A 544 -19.94 3.78 -21.79
N TYR A 545 -18.74 3.45 -22.28
CA TYR A 545 -18.30 3.58 -23.66
C TYR A 545 -17.91 2.17 -24.15
N LEU A 546 -18.42 1.73 -25.31
CA LEU A 546 -18.19 0.39 -25.85
C LEU A 546 -16.84 0.23 -26.56
N ASN A 547 -16.21 1.34 -26.95
CA ASN A 547 -14.92 1.37 -27.63
C ASN A 547 -13.88 2.14 -26.79
N GLU A 548 -13.14 1.39 -25.97
CA GLU A 548 -12.15 1.95 -25.04
C GLU A 548 -10.91 2.51 -25.75
N ASP A 549 -10.59 2.05 -26.97
CA ASP A 549 -9.36 2.44 -27.69
C ASP A 549 -9.30 3.95 -28.00
N PHE A 550 -10.45 4.62 -27.94
CA PHE A 550 -10.57 6.06 -28.16
C PHE A 550 -11.65 6.71 -27.28
N ALA A 551 -12.06 6.09 -26.18
CA ALA A 551 -13.04 6.68 -25.27
C ALA A 551 -12.54 8.03 -24.71
N PRO A 552 -13.42 9.03 -24.60
CA PRO A 552 -13.02 10.33 -24.07
C PRO A 552 -12.72 10.21 -22.56
N SER A 553 -11.60 10.79 -22.14
CA SER A 553 -11.23 10.95 -20.74
C SER A 553 -11.90 12.18 -20.15
N ALA A 554 -12.26 12.09 -18.87
CA ALA A 554 -12.74 13.21 -18.08
C ALA A 554 -12.01 13.22 -16.72
N PHE A 555 -11.44 14.37 -16.34
CA PHE A 555 -10.72 14.52 -15.07
C PHE A 555 -10.93 15.93 -14.50
N TRP A 556 -10.67 16.04 -13.20
CA TRP A 556 -10.70 17.30 -12.49
C TRP A 556 -9.41 18.06 -12.75
N SER A 557 -9.53 19.29 -13.25
CA SER A 557 -8.42 20.24 -13.23
C SER A 557 -8.60 21.21 -12.07
N GLN A 558 -7.54 21.41 -11.27
CA GLN A 558 -7.55 22.47 -10.26
C GLN A 558 -7.71 23.82 -10.95
N ARG A 559 -8.74 24.58 -10.57
CA ARG A 559 -8.94 25.93 -11.12
C ARG A 559 -7.87 26.87 -10.56
N LYS A 560 -7.49 27.87 -11.34
CA LYS A 560 -6.49 28.86 -10.92
C LYS A 560 -6.97 29.54 -9.63
N ASN A 561 -6.19 29.42 -8.55
CA ASN A 561 -6.46 29.90 -7.18
C ASN A 561 -7.49 29.09 -6.35
N GLU A 562 -7.87 27.89 -6.78
CA GLU A 562 -8.76 27.01 -6.02
C GLU A 562 -7.98 26.26 -4.92
N LEU A 563 -8.42 26.39 -3.67
CA LEU A 563 -7.87 25.65 -2.54
C LEU A 563 -8.34 24.19 -2.56
N LEU A 564 -7.54 23.28 -1.99
CA LEU A 564 -7.88 21.84 -1.93
C LEU A 564 -9.27 21.57 -1.34
N GLY A 565 -9.70 22.33 -0.32
CA GLY A 565 -11.06 22.22 0.23
C GLY A 565 -12.16 22.61 -0.75
N GLN A 566 -11.94 23.65 -1.56
CA GLN A 566 -12.89 24.07 -2.60
C GLN A 566 -12.96 23.06 -3.75
N MET A 567 -11.80 22.51 -4.13
CA MET A 567 -11.71 21.42 -5.10
C MET A 567 -12.47 20.19 -4.60
N ASN A 568 -12.33 19.82 -3.32
CA ASN A 568 -13.08 18.70 -2.71
C ASN A 568 -14.60 18.94 -2.71
N GLU A 569 -15.06 20.14 -2.35
CA GLU A 569 -16.49 20.47 -2.43
C GLU A 569 -17.01 20.43 -3.87
N ARG A 570 -16.21 20.89 -4.83
CA ARG A 570 -16.57 20.80 -6.25
C ARG A 570 -16.60 19.36 -6.75
N MET A 571 -15.68 18.50 -6.29
CA MET A 571 -15.66 17.06 -6.61
C MET A 571 -16.95 16.32 -6.20
N LYS A 572 -17.68 16.83 -5.19
CA LYS A 572 -18.99 16.29 -4.78
C LYS A 572 -20.12 16.61 -5.78
N THR A 573 -19.90 17.54 -6.72
CA THR A 573 -20.95 18.07 -7.62
C THR A 573 -20.91 17.55 -9.07
N TYR A 574 -20.07 16.55 -9.39
CA TYR A 574 -19.93 15.97 -10.75
C TYR A 574 -19.64 16.97 -11.88
N ASP A 575 -18.87 18.02 -11.59
CA ASP A 575 -18.52 19.04 -12.58
C ASP A 575 -17.15 18.78 -13.24
N TYR A 576 -17.07 17.82 -14.17
CA TYR A 576 -15.88 17.64 -15.01
C TYR A 576 -15.75 18.82 -15.96
N ASP A 577 -14.67 19.60 -15.81
CA ASP A 577 -14.40 20.82 -16.58
C ASP A 577 -13.87 20.55 -17.99
N ASN A 578 -13.33 19.34 -18.25
CA ASN A 578 -12.65 19.03 -19.51
C ASN A 578 -12.86 17.56 -19.92
N VAL A 579 -13.42 17.36 -21.12
CA VAL A 579 -13.65 16.05 -21.75
C VAL A 579 -12.85 16.00 -23.04
N PHE A 580 -11.94 15.04 -23.17
CA PHE A 580 -11.04 14.97 -24.32
C PHE A 580 -10.60 13.57 -24.73
N THR A 581 -9.99 13.44 -25.90
CA THR A 581 -9.19 12.25 -26.27
C THR A 581 -7.70 12.52 -26.13
N LEU A 582 -6.91 11.47 -25.96
CA LEU A 582 -5.44 11.51 -25.91
C LEU A 582 -4.82 10.85 -27.15
N ASP A 583 -3.62 11.27 -27.52
CA ASP A 583 -2.75 10.53 -28.44
C ASP A 583 -2.00 9.38 -27.73
N GLU A 584 -1.23 8.64 -28.51
CA GLU A 584 -0.42 7.50 -28.02
C GLU A 584 0.67 7.90 -27.02
N GLN A 585 0.96 9.20 -26.90
CA GLN A 585 1.93 9.76 -25.97
C GLN A 585 1.26 10.42 -24.75
N GLY A 586 -0.07 10.29 -24.62
CA GLY A 586 -0.84 10.86 -23.52
C GLY A 586 -1.09 12.36 -23.65
N LYS A 587 -0.93 12.94 -24.84
CA LYS A 587 -1.22 14.35 -25.09
C LYS A 587 -2.66 14.53 -25.56
N GLN A 588 -3.33 15.54 -25.03
CA GLN A 588 -4.68 15.93 -25.42
C GLN A 588 -4.78 16.24 -26.92
N LEU A 589 -5.75 15.62 -27.60
CA LEU A 589 -6.01 15.77 -29.04
C LEU A 589 -7.31 16.54 -29.32
N SER A 590 -8.44 15.97 -28.93
CA SER A 590 -9.78 16.50 -29.23
C SER A 590 -10.49 16.94 -27.96
N GLU A 591 -11.32 17.96 -28.04
CA GLU A 591 -12.14 18.47 -26.92
C GLU A 591 -13.62 18.31 -27.23
N TYR A 592 -14.41 17.99 -26.21
CA TYR A 592 -15.84 17.71 -26.33
C TYR A 592 -16.68 18.54 -25.36
N GLU A 593 -17.95 18.72 -25.68
CA GLU A 593 -18.98 19.28 -24.82
C GLU A 593 -20.25 18.44 -24.85
N GLU A 594 -21.01 18.47 -23.77
CA GLU A 594 -22.30 17.80 -23.69
C GLU A 594 -23.35 18.52 -24.55
N GLU A 595 -23.94 17.82 -25.52
CA GLU A 595 -24.97 18.36 -26.41
C GLU A 595 -26.37 18.13 -25.82
N VAL A 596 -26.78 16.87 -25.67
CA VAL A 596 -28.13 16.49 -25.23
C VAL A 596 -28.08 15.17 -24.47
N THR A 597 -28.95 15.01 -23.46
CA THR A 597 -29.15 13.77 -22.73
C THR A 597 -30.57 13.26 -22.92
N LEU A 598 -30.71 11.99 -23.31
CA LEU A 598 -31.98 11.27 -23.37
C LEU A 598 -32.21 10.50 -22.07
N TYR A 599 -33.44 10.52 -21.56
CA TYR A 599 -33.80 9.84 -20.31
C TYR A 599 -35.25 9.43 -20.26
N ASN A 600 -35.66 8.68 -19.22
CA ASN A 600 -36.99 8.07 -19.14
C ASN A 600 -37.36 7.28 -20.40
N ILE A 601 -36.35 6.64 -21.01
CA ILE A 601 -36.49 5.85 -22.22
C ILE A 601 -37.38 4.65 -21.92
N ARG A 602 -38.45 4.45 -22.70
CA ARG A 602 -39.49 3.44 -22.44
C ARG A 602 -40.23 3.09 -23.72
N ALA A 603 -40.96 1.98 -23.74
CA ALA A 603 -41.85 1.65 -24.85
C ALA A 603 -43.12 2.52 -24.83
N LYS A 604 -43.63 2.89 -26.00
CA LYS A 604 -44.79 3.80 -26.22
C LYS A 604 -46.10 3.41 -25.51
N GLU A 605 -46.27 2.16 -25.07
CA GLU A 605 -47.48 1.67 -24.41
C GLU A 605 -47.37 1.52 -22.87
N SER A 606 -46.31 2.06 -22.24
CA SER A 606 -46.11 1.95 -20.78
C SER A 606 -46.93 2.97 -19.97
N THR A 607 -47.74 2.52 -19.01
CA THR A 607 -48.46 3.38 -18.03
C THR A 607 -47.78 3.28 -16.65
N GLU A 608 -47.18 4.37 -16.15
CA GLU A 608 -46.47 4.41 -14.85
C GLU A 608 -47.41 4.42 -13.63
N THR A 609 -47.12 3.60 -12.61
CA THR A 609 -47.52 3.87 -11.20
C THR A 609 -46.40 3.41 -10.26
N ALA A 610 -45.71 4.35 -9.60
CA ALA A 610 -44.76 4.06 -8.51
C ALA A 610 -45.13 4.86 -7.27
N ASN A 611 -45.35 4.17 -6.15
CA ASN A 611 -45.73 4.74 -4.86
C ASN A 611 -44.60 4.47 -3.87
N VAL A 612 -43.98 5.53 -3.31
CA VAL A 612 -42.98 5.39 -2.23
C VAL A 612 -43.10 6.59 -1.29
N ASN A 613 -43.64 6.38 -0.08
CA ASN A 613 -43.52 7.31 1.06
C ASN A 613 -42.62 6.69 2.14
N PRO A 614 -41.80 7.47 2.86
CA PRO A 614 -41.16 7.06 4.12
C PRO A 614 -41.90 7.60 5.37
N PRO A 615 -41.87 6.93 6.54
CA PRO A 615 -42.31 7.52 7.81
C PRO A 615 -41.15 8.10 8.65
N GLU A 616 -41.53 9.07 9.47
CA GLU A 616 -40.77 10.00 10.30
C GLU A 616 -40.36 9.46 11.69
N ASN A 617 -39.45 10.22 12.32
CA ASN A 617 -39.23 10.46 13.76
C ASN A 617 -38.26 9.58 14.55
N SER A 618 -37.16 10.20 15.02
CA SER A 618 -36.36 9.79 16.18
C SER A 618 -36.40 10.87 17.27
N PRO A 619 -36.67 10.54 18.54
CA PRO A 619 -36.62 11.48 19.66
C PRO A 619 -35.22 11.57 20.32
N SER A 620 -34.94 12.76 20.87
CA SER A 620 -33.72 13.19 21.57
C SER A 620 -33.83 13.12 23.10
N SER A 621 -32.72 12.88 23.82
CA SER A 621 -32.33 13.49 25.12
C SER A 621 -31.18 12.71 25.81
N PRO A 622 -30.47 13.25 26.84
CA PRO A 622 -29.93 14.59 27.05
C PRO A 622 -28.42 14.56 27.42
N ALA A 623 -27.74 15.72 27.31
CA ALA A 623 -26.30 15.88 27.53
C ALA A 623 -25.91 16.19 29.00
N THR A 624 -24.73 15.75 29.41
CA THR A 624 -23.86 16.48 30.35
C THR A 624 -22.53 16.73 29.65
N PRO A 625 -22.05 17.97 29.50
CA PRO A 625 -20.97 18.27 28.57
C PRO A 625 -19.59 17.88 29.12
N VAL A 626 -18.87 17.05 28.37
CA VAL A 626 -17.39 17.07 28.36
C VAL A 626 -17.02 18.21 27.40
N ASN A 627 -16.71 19.38 27.94
CA ASN A 627 -16.27 20.52 27.12
C ASN A 627 -14.94 20.15 26.46
N ALA A 628 -14.92 20.01 25.14
CA ALA A 628 -13.67 19.93 24.39
C ALA A 628 -12.86 21.21 24.64
N ILE A 629 -11.64 21.05 25.14
CA ILE A 629 -10.71 22.13 25.48
C ILE A 629 -9.80 22.34 24.24
N ASN A 630 -10.03 23.42 23.47
CA ASN A 630 -9.38 23.65 22.16
C ASN A 630 -7.92 24.15 22.27
N ALA A 631 -6.93 23.34 21.90
CA ALA A 631 -5.52 23.78 21.90
C ALA A 631 -5.23 24.85 20.85
N SER A 632 -4.30 25.75 21.17
CA SER A 632 -3.69 26.62 20.16
C SER A 632 -2.32 26.07 19.79
N TYR A 633 -2.19 25.56 18.55
CA TYR A 633 -0.92 25.08 18.00
C TYR A 633 -0.20 26.22 17.26
N HIS A 634 1.08 26.39 17.58
CA HIS A 634 1.96 27.42 17.05
C HIS A 634 3.20 26.77 16.42
N PRO A 635 3.11 26.34 15.14
CA PRO A 635 4.27 25.84 14.41
C PRO A 635 5.24 26.98 14.10
N LEU A 636 6.54 26.67 14.05
CA LEU A 636 7.50 27.63 13.53
C LEU A 636 7.35 27.76 12.01
N SER A 637 7.19 29.00 11.54
CA SER A 637 7.09 29.28 10.11
C SER A 637 8.42 28.93 9.40
N TYR A 638 8.33 28.26 8.24
CA TYR A 638 9.45 27.88 7.37
C TYR A 638 10.37 26.74 7.85
N PHE A 639 10.18 26.19 9.06
CA PHE A 639 10.91 24.99 9.46
C PHE A 639 10.52 23.80 8.58
N ASN A 640 11.51 23.07 8.05
CA ASN A 640 11.32 21.85 7.27
C ASN A 640 12.50 20.90 7.51
N ILE A 641 12.22 19.60 7.63
CA ILE A 641 13.24 18.56 7.73
C ILE A 641 13.76 18.29 6.30
N THR A 642 15.02 18.64 6.04
CA THR A 642 15.63 18.50 4.70
C THR A 642 16.64 17.37 4.58
N GLU A 643 17.08 16.81 5.71
CA GLU A 643 18.04 15.71 5.82
C GLU A 643 17.95 15.07 7.23
N THR A 644 18.46 13.85 7.36
CA THR A 644 18.49 13.09 8.62
C THR A 644 19.87 12.47 8.84
N GLN A 645 20.31 12.41 10.09
CA GLN A 645 21.64 11.95 10.49
C GLN A 645 21.82 10.43 10.38
N GLY A 646 22.93 10.02 9.74
CA GLY A 646 23.43 8.66 9.67
C GLY A 646 24.45 8.31 10.77
N SER A 647 25.47 7.53 10.41
CA SER A 647 26.50 7.06 11.37
C SER A 647 27.50 8.16 11.77
N GLU A 648 27.52 9.28 11.05
CA GLU A 648 28.40 10.40 11.31
C GLU A 648 28.01 11.16 12.59
N PRO A 649 28.99 11.62 13.40
CA PRO A 649 28.77 12.25 14.71
C PRO A 649 28.43 13.76 14.61
N TRP A 650 27.41 14.12 13.82
CA TRP A 650 27.14 15.52 13.40
C TRP A 650 25.80 16.08 13.88
N CYS A 651 25.26 15.58 15.00
CA CYS A 651 23.93 15.97 15.46
C CYS A 651 23.72 17.49 15.59
N SER A 652 24.73 18.22 16.10
CA SER A 652 24.69 19.68 16.19
C SER A 652 24.66 20.36 14.82
N GLU A 653 25.39 19.83 13.83
CA GLU A 653 25.46 20.42 12.50
C GLU A 653 24.18 20.17 11.69
N TYR A 654 23.51 19.03 11.89
CA TYR A 654 22.18 18.79 11.32
C TYR A 654 21.14 19.77 11.87
N VAL A 655 21.18 20.03 13.18
CA VAL A 655 20.32 21.06 13.78
C VAL A 655 20.66 22.43 13.18
N ALA A 656 21.90 22.88 13.29
CA ALA A 656 22.32 24.19 12.80
C ALA A 656 22.02 24.41 11.30
N ALA A 657 22.14 23.37 10.45
CA ALA A 657 21.75 23.43 9.04
C ALA A 657 20.26 23.73 8.87
N ALA A 658 19.39 23.03 9.61
CA ALA A 658 17.95 23.27 9.60
C ALA A 658 17.59 24.68 10.08
N GLU A 659 18.33 25.22 11.07
CA GLU A 659 18.11 26.57 11.59
C GLU A 659 18.53 27.65 10.58
N ILE A 660 19.67 27.48 9.90
CA ILE A 660 20.08 28.37 8.81
C ILE A 660 19.04 28.35 7.69
N ASN A 661 18.54 27.17 7.32
CA ASN A 661 17.51 27.03 6.31
C ASN A 661 16.20 27.73 6.73
N THR A 662 15.82 27.61 8.00
CA THR A 662 14.64 28.29 8.57
C THR A 662 14.79 29.82 8.53
N LEU A 663 15.93 30.36 8.97
CA LEU A 663 16.26 31.79 8.87
C LEU A 663 16.35 32.31 7.43
N ASN A 664 16.72 31.42 6.50
CA ASN A 664 16.75 31.70 5.07
C ASN A 664 15.39 31.47 4.39
N GLN A 665 14.37 31.06 5.14
CA GLN A 665 13.02 30.78 4.64
C GLN A 665 13.03 29.76 3.49
N VAL A 666 13.99 28.82 3.53
CA VAL A 666 14.10 27.71 2.60
C VAL A 666 12.95 26.75 2.86
N ASN A 667 12.16 26.45 1.83
CA ASN A 667 11.01 25.56 1.93
C ASN A 667 11.09 24.41 0.92
N GLY A 668 10.10 23.51 0.93
CA GLY A 668 10.07 22.33 0.04
C GLY A 668 10.16 22.65 -1.46
N SER A 669 9.81 23.88 -1.87
CA SER A 669 9.91 24.35 -3.27
C SER A 669 11.24 25.02 -3.61
N SER A 670 12.10 25.30 -2.61
CA SER A 670 13.43 25.88 -2.82
C SER A 670 14.35 24.86 -3.52
N PRO A 671 15.15 25.27 -4.53
CA PRO A 671 16.10 24.41 -5.24
C PRO A 671 17.00 23.64 -4.27
N GLN A 672 17.32 22.38 -4.55
CA GLN A 672 18.14 21.55 -3.67
C GLN A 672 19.50 22.18 -3.37
N ASP A 673 20.10 22.85 -4.36
CA ASP A 673 21.39 23.55 -4.24
C ASP A 673 21.35 24.81 -3.34
N SER A 674 20.16 25.29 -2.98
CA SER A 674 19.98 26.43 -2.08
C SER A 674 19.90 26.05 -0.60
N ARG A 675 19.93 24.75 -0.29
CA ARG A 675 19.80 24.20 1.07
C ARG A 675 21.17 24.06 1.71
N VAL A 676 21.31 24.55 2.92
CA VAL A 676 22.49 24.29 3.75
C VAL A 676 22.33 22.90 4.37
N THR A 677 23.39 22.09 4.29
CA THR A 677 23.45 20.75 4.89
C THR A 677 24.48 20.67 6.00
N ALA A 678 24.35 19.67 6.89
CA ALA A 678 25.35 19.33 7.91
C ALA A 678 26.73 19.09 7.27
N GLN A 679 26.77 18.45 6.10
CA GLN A 679 27.99 18.29 5.32
C GLN A 679 28.62 19.64 4.94
N ASN A 680 27.81 20.63 4.50
CA ASN A 680 28.32 21.94 4.16
C ASN A 680 28.91 22.69 5.37
N LEU A 681 28.35 22.48 6.56
CA LEU A 681 28.86 23.02 7.83
C LEU A 681 30.16 22.32 8.24
N MET A 682 30.21 20.99 8.21
CA MET A 682 31.43 20.23 8.52
C MET A 682 32.59 20.57 7.58
N GLN A 683 32.32 20.75 6.29
CA GLN A 683 33.32 21.24 5.33
C GLN A 683 33.78 22.67 5.60
N ALA A 684 32.93 23.51 6.22
CA ALA A 684 33.30 24.85 6.63
C ALA A 684 34.21 24.83 7.88
N TYR A 685 33.99 23.87 8.78
CA TYR A 685 34.80 23.70 9.99
C TYR A 685 36.20 23.18 9.65
N TYR A 686 36.28 22.28 8.66
CA TYR A 686 37.52 21.63 8.25
C TYR A 686 37.77 21.79 6.74
N PRO A 687 38.20 22.99 6.29
CA PRO A 687 38.44 23.25 4.87
C PRO A 687 39.56 22.34 4.34
N GLY A 688 39.31 21.67 3.21
CA GLY A 688 40.29 20.82 2.52
C GLY A 688 40.35 19.36 2.98
N ILE A 689 39.51 18.93 3.93
CA ILE A 689 39.37 17.53 4.31
C ILE A 689 38.40 16.81 3.36
N SER A 690 38.74 15.58 2.96
CA SER A 690 37.88 14.76 2.10
C SER A 690 36.58 14.35 2.81
N LEU A 691 35.51 14.11 2.06
CA LEU A 691 34.21 13.75 2.63
C LEU A 691 34.26 12.45 3.46
N ASP A 692 35.02 11.45 3.02
CA ASP A 692 35.14 10.19 3.75
C ASP A 692 35.88 10.35 5.08
N GLN A 693 36.90 11.23 5.12
CA GLN A 693 37.56 11.59 6.37
C GLN A 693 36.64 12.39 7.28
N LEU A 694 35.93 13.38 6.74
CA LEU A 694 34.97 14.19 7.49
C LEU A 694 33.94 13.31 8.20
N LYS A 695 33.38 12.29 7.54
CA LYS A 695 32.36 11.40 8.11
C LYS A 695 32.80 10.65 9.38
N THR A 696 34.11 10.59 9.64
CA THR A 696 34.68 9.98 10.86
C THR A 696 35.02 10.99 11.96
N MET A 697 34.85 12.29 11.70
CA MET A 697 35.23 13.39 12.58
C MET A 697 33.99 13.98 13.27
N SER A 698 34.10 14.30 14.57
CA SER A 698 33.13 15.10 15.30
C SER A 698 33.17 16.55 14.87
N GLY A 699 32.12 17.31 15.19
CA GLY A 699 32.17 18.77 15.18
C GLY A 699 33.32 19.34 16.03
N GLY A 700 33.62 20.62 15.78
CA GLY A 700 34.69 21.36 16.45
C GLY A 700 34.31 21.87 17.83
N THR A 701 35.02 22.91 18.29
CA THR A 701 34.57 23.66 19.47
C THR A 701 33.38 24.55 19.12
N ILE A 702 32.63 25.00 20.13
CA ILE A 702 31.55 25.97 19.97
C ILE A 702 32.07 27.27 19.32
N GLU A 703 33.29 27.68 19.66
CA GLU A 703 33.97 28.80 19.00
C GLU A 703 34.16 28.57 17.49
N ASN A 704 34.67 27.40 17.10
CA ASN A 704 34.82 27.07 15.67
C ASN A 704 33.47 27.03 14.95
N ALA A 705 32.44 26.50 15.60
CA ALA A 705 31.09 26.43 15.07
C ALA A 705 30.53 27.83 14.80
N LEU A 706 30.57 28.72 15.79
CA LEU A 706 30.10 30.10 15.65
C LEU A 706 30.90 30.89 14.61
N GLN A 707 32.22 30.69 14.51
CA GLN A 707 33.04 31.33 13.48
C GLN A 707 32.66 30.90 12.06
N ALA A 708 32.41 29.61 11.84
CA ALA A 708 31.98 29.11 10.53
C ALA A 708 30.55 29.53 10.17
N LEU A 709 29.63 29.57 11.14
CA LEU A 709 28.29 30.12 10.97
C LEU A 709 28.33 31.59 10.53
N GLN A 710 29.15 32.40 11.19
CA GLN A 710 29.28 33.84 10.87
C GLN A 710 29.96 34.06 9.51
N SER A 711 31.13 33.44 9.29
CA SER A 711 31.96 33.69 8.10
C SER A 711 31.35 33.18 6.80
N LYS A 712 30.69 32.02 6.83
CA LYS A 712 30.15 31.37 5.62
C LYS A 712 28.66 31.63 5.40
N TYR A 713 27.88 31.65 6.48
CA TYR A 713 26.42 31.72 6.39
C TYR A 713 25.83 33.03 6.90
N GLN A 714 26.65 33.94 7.44
CA GLN A 714 26.21 35.22 8.01
C GLN A 714 25.14 35.03 9.09
N VAL A 715 25.25 33.96 9.87
CA VAL A 715 24.34 33.59 10.96
C VAL A 715 25.13 33.44 12.26
N THR A 716 24.49 33.71 13.39
CA THR A 716 25.07 33.44 14.72
C THR A 716 24.00 33.07 15.74
N ALA A 717 24.42 32.56 16.89
CA ALA A 717 23.59 32.17 18.02
C ALA A 717 24.29 32.50 19.34
N ASP A 718 23.52 32.62 20.41
CA ASP A 718 24.02 32.72 21.78
C ASP A 718 23.98 31.32 22.43
N VAL A 719 25.00 30.97 23.22
CA VAL A 719 25.14 29.63 23.79
C VAL A 719 25.32 29.68 25.31
N GLU A 720 24.41 29.01 26.04
CA GLU A 720 24.35 29.01 27.50
C GLU A 720 24.19 27.59 28.05
N ASN A 721 24.92 27.22 29.13
CA ASN A 721 24.78 25.91 29.81
C ASN A 721 23.60 25.91 30.80
N ARG A 722 22.38 26.10 30.28
CA ARG A 722 21.12 25.96 31.01
C ARG A 722 19.97 25.63 30.05
N ALA A 723 18.87 25.10 30.59
CA ALA A 723 17.59 25.07 29.89
C ALA A 723 16.88 26.44 29.98
N LEU A 724 16.12 26.79 28.94
CA LEU A 724 15.26 27.98 28.93
C LEU A 724 13.91 27.66 29.59
N SER A 725 13.29 28.68 30.18
CA SER A 725 11.88 28.61 30.59
C SER A 725 10.95 28.58 29.36
N PHE A 726 9.71 28.11 29.54
CA PHE A 726 8.73 28.09 28.46
C PHE A 726 8.49 29.47 27.83
N ASP A 727 8.44 30.52 28.65
CA ASP A 727 8.23 31.89 28.16
C ASP A 727 9.41 32.40 27.33
N GLU A 728 10.65 32.03 27.70
CA GLU A 728 11.84 32.31 26.90
C GLU A 728 11.77 31.56 25.56
N VAL A 729 11.41 30.28 25.57
CA VAL A 729 11.26 29.46 24.36
C VAL A 729 10.19 30.03 23.43
N LYS A 730 9.00 30.28 23.98
CA LYS A 730 7.86 30.86 23.26
C LYS A 730 8.23 32.17 22.60
N LYS A 731 8.95 33.04 23.31
CA LYS A 731 9.38 34.35 22.79
C LYS A 731 10.26 34.21 21.54
N GLU A 732 11.15 33.23 21.51
CA GLU A 732 12.03 33.00 20.35
C GLU A 732 11.28 32.37 19.18
N LEU A 733 10.42 31.38 19.44
CA LEU A 733 9.57 30.76 18.42
C LEU A 733 8.62 31.79 17.79
N ASP A 734 8.01 32.68 18.59
CA ASP A 734 7.17 33.77 18.10
C ASP A 734 7.95 34.80 17.26
N ALA A 735 9.26 34.90 17.48
CA ALA A 735 10.16 35.72 16.66
C ALA A 735 10.62 35.01 15.38
N GLY A 736 10.16 33.78 15.13
CA GLY A 736 10.57 32.98 13.97
C GLY A 736 11.93 32.30 14.14
N GLN A 737 12.41 32.13 15.38
CA GLN A 737 13.69 31.51 15.70
C GLN A 737 13.48 30.11 16.28
N THR A 738 14.20 29.13 15.74
CA THR A 738 14.35 27.80 16.34
C THR A 738 15.22 27.89 17.60
N ILE A 739 15.16 26.84 18.42
CA ILE A 739 16.06 26.69 19.57
C ILE A 739 16.75 25.35 19.46
N GLN A 740 18.07 25.37 19.34
CA GLN A 740 18.89 24.17 19.43
C GLN A 740 19.16 23.85 20.90
N ILE A 741 18.95 22.59 21.28
CA ILE A 741 19.17 22.10 22.65
C ILE A 741 20.18 20.97 22.62
N ASP A 742 21.20 21.08 23.46
CA ASP A 742 22.16 20.01 23.71
C ASP A 742 21.71 19.27 24.97
N VAL A 743 21.59 17.95 24.84
CA VAL A 743 21.08 17.03 25.84
C VAL A 743 22.14 15.97 26.19
N ASN A 744 22.31 15.67 27.48
CA ASN A 744 23.35 14.74 27.96
C ASN A 744 22.74 13.62 28.80
N ASP A 745 23.35 12.43 28.74
CA ASP A 745 23.03 11.33 29.64
C ASP A 745 23.41 11.72 31.09
N PRO A 746 22.47 11.72 32.05
CA PRO A 746 22.76 12.03 33.45
C PRO A 746 23.64 10.99 34.12
N GLU A 747 23.78 9.78 33.56
CA GLU A 747 24.71 8.76 34.04
C GLU A 747 26.16 8.98 33.54
N GLU A 748 26.37 9.89 32.58
CA GLU A 748 27.71 10.22 32.08
C GLU A 748 28.51 11.01 33.13
N THR A 749 29.70 10.50 33.45
CA THR A 749 30.59 11.08 34.47
C THR A 749 31.62 12.04 33.88
N ALA A 750 31.87 11.95 32.57
CA ALA A 750 32.77 12.86 31.87
C ALA A 750 32.18 14.28 31.77
N PRO A 751 33.00 15.35 31.90
CA PRO A 751 32.50 16.73 31.84
C PRO A 751 31.81 17.06 30.51
N GLN A 752 30.71 17.81 30.57
CA GLN A 752 29.98 18.28 29.39
C GLN A 752 30.90 19.01 28.39
N GLY A 753 30.87 18.59 27.12
CA GLY A 753 31.68 19.16 26.06
C GLY A 753 33.14 18.70 26.04
N SER A 754 33.48 17.65 26.81
CA SER A 754 34.74 16.93 26.69
C SER A 754 34.69 15.90 25.54
N ALA A 755 35.84 15.34 25.16
CA ALA A 755 35.90 14.32 24.11
C ALA A 755 35.17 13.01 24.50
N ASP A 756 35.09 12.72 25.80
CA ASP A 756 34.47 11.50 26.34
C ASP A 756 32.98 11.69 26.64
N ASN A 757 32.47 12.93 26.65
CA ASN A 757 31.05 13.26 26.77
C ASN A 757 30.54 13.93 25.48
N ALA A 758 30.08 13.11 24.54
CA ALA A 758 29.69 13.58 23.22
C ALA A 758 28.39 14.40 23.22
N GLY A 759 27.45 14.15 24.13
CA GLY A 759 26.11 14.76 24.13
C GLY A 759 25.32 14.54 22.83
N HIS A 760 24.03 14.87 22.80
CA HIS A 760 23.18 14.84 21.60
C HIS A 760 22.49 16.18 21.38
N SER A 761 22.17 16.54 20.14
CA SER A 761 21.52 17.82 19.81
C SER A 761 20.14 17.62 19.21
N LEU A 762 19.17 18.45 19.63
CA LEU A 762 17.78 18.48 19.16
C LEU A 762 17.37 19.92 18.83
N ALA A 763 16.23 20.11 18.16
CA ALA A 763 15.66 21.43 17.88
C ALA A 763 14.24 21.55 18.42
N ILE A 764 13.91 22.64 19.13
CA ILE A 764 12.51 23.02 19.40
C ILE A 764 12.02 23.87 18.23
N VAL A 765 10.91 23.46 17.62
CA VAL A 765 10.42 23.95 16.32
C VAL A 765 8.93 24.34 16.33
N GLY A 766 8.33 24.40 17.51
CA GLY A 766 6.94 24.80 17.69
C GLY A 766 6.49 24.61 19.13
N TYR A 767 5.27 25.06 19.44
CA TYR A 767 4.68 24.86 20.75
C TYR A 767 3.15 24.75 20.69
N VAL A 768 2.57 24.18 21.75
CA VAL A 768 1.11 24.07 21.96
C VAL A 768 0.74 24.74 23.28
N LEU A 769 -0.21 25.67 23.25
CA LEU A 769 -0.74 26.34 24.44
C LEU A 769 -2.02 25.69 24.97
N PRO A 770 -2.22 25.71 26.31
CA PRO A 770 -3.50 25.42 26.93
C PRO A 770 -4.65 26.23 26.35
N ALA A 771 -5.80 25.58 26.16
CA ALA A 771 -6.97 26.24 25.59
C ALA A 771 -7.53 27.37 26.47
N ASP A 772 -7.33 27.26 27.79
CA ASP A 772 -7.66 28.33 28.72
C ASP A 772 -6.57 29.43 28.77
N GLY A 773 -5.46 29.22 28.05
CA GLY A 773 -4.33 30.14 27.99
C GLY A 773 -3.48 30.19 29.26
N ASP A 774 -3.83 29.42 30.30
CA ASP A 774 -3.15 29.46 31.60
C ASP A 774 -2.04 28.41 31.68
N THR A 775 -0.82 28.83 31.33
CA THR A 775 0.39 27.98 31.37
C THR A 775 0.86 27.64 32.79
N THR A 776 0.30 28.26 33.81
CA THR A 776 0.64 28.00 35.23
C THR A 776 -0.17 26.86 35.81
N LYS A 777 -1.45 26.79 35.41
CA LYS A 777 -2.37 25.70 35.74
C LYS A 777 -2.12 24.48 34.88
N HIS A 778 -1.79 24.69 33.61
CA HIS A 778 -1.67 23.64 32.61
C HIS A 778 -0.34 23.75 31.87
N ALA A 779 0.47 22.69 31.92
CA ALA A 779 1.76 22.71 31.25
C ALA A 779 1.58 22.80 29.71
N PRO A 780 2.23 23.77 29.04
CA PRO A 780 2.30 23.77 27.58
C PRO A 780 3.29 22.72 27.06
N TYR A 781 3.24 22.43 25.76
CA TYR A 781 4.09 21.42 25.11
C TYR A 781 5.00 22.07 24.07
N TYR A 782 6.21 21.55 23.94
CA TYR A 782 7.13 21.83 22.84
C TYR A 782 6.90 20.84 21.70
N GLU A 783 7.04 21.29 20.46
CA GLU A 783 7.31 20.43 19.31
C GLU A 783 8.82 20.40 19.08
N VAL A 784 9.39 19.20 18.99
CA VAL A 784 10.83 18.94 18.97
C VAL A 784 11.19 18.08 17.76
N TRP A 785 12.30 18.41 17.11
CA TRP A 785 12.90 17.61 16.06
C TRP A 785 14.20 16.97 16.55
N ASN A 786 14.35 15.67 16.31
CA ASN A 786 15.60 14.93 16.51
C ASN A 786 16.23 14.67 15.14
N PRO A 787 17.49 15.06 14.90
CA PRO A 787 18.21 14.83 13.65
C PRO A 787 18.21 13.38 13.14
N TRP A 788 18.02 12.39 14.01
CA TRP A 788 17.92 10.99 13.62
C TRP A 788 16.66 10.67 12.81
N TRP A 789 15.66 11.56 12.81
CA TRP A 789 14.31 11.25 12.36
C TRP A 789 13.79 12.23 11.30
N GLU A 790 12.96 11.69 10.41
CA GLU A 790 12.24 12.40 9.35
C GLU A 790 10.91 13.04 9.85
N LYS A 791 10.71 13.12 11.16
CA LYS A 791 9.49 13.65 11.81
C LYS A 791 9.79 14.35 13.14
N THR A 792 8.87 15.21 13.57
CA THR A 792 8.88 15.84 14.90
C THR A 792 8.14 14.98 15.94
N PHE A 793 8.36 15.28 17.20
CA PHE A 793 7.68 14.72 18.37
C PHE A 793 7.34 15.83 19.36
N TYR A 794 6.44 15.58 20.31
CA TYR A 794 6.06 16.59 21.30
C TYR A 794 6.67 16.25 22.65
N VAL A 795 6.83 17.24 23.54
CA VAL A 795 7.24 17.00 24.92
C VAL A 795 6.65 18.07 25.82
N SER A 796 6.20 17.68 27.01
CA SER A 796 5.72 18.65 28.00
C SER A 796 6.85 19.60 28.42
N SER A 797 6.54 20.88 28.58
CA SER A 797 7.48 21.87 29.12
C SER A 797 7.94 21.57 30.56
N LYS A 798 7.23 20.68 31.27
CA LYS A 798 7.60 20.20 32.62
C LYS A 798 8.37 18.87 32.60
N ALA A 799 8.61 18.26 31.44
CA ALA A 799 9.32 16.98 31.38
C ALA A 799 10.78 17.14 31.85
N PRO A 800 11.26 16.31 32.80
CA PRO A 800 12.62 16.41 33.31
C PRO A 800 13.68 15.84 32.35
N TYR A 801 13.29 14.98 31.40
CA TYR A 801 14.17 14.26 30.48
C TYR A 801 13.53 14.07 29.09
N PHE A 802 14.38 13.81 28.10
CA PHE A 802 14.06 13.39 26.74
C PHE A 802 14.46 11.92 26.59
N ASN A 803 13.53 11.03 26.29
CA ASN A 803 13.82 9.61 26.15
C ASN A 803 14.14 9.29 24.68
N LEU A 804 15.41 9.00 24.38
CA LEU A 804 15.87 8.78 23.01
C LEU A 804 16.73 7.51 22.94
N ALA A 805 16.34 6.58 22.06
CA ALA A 805 17.07 5.34 21.78
C ALA A 805 17.45 4.50 23.04
N GLY A 806 16.59 4.50 24.07
CA GLY A 806 16.83 3.77 25.32
C GLY A 806 17.52 4.58 26.43
N THR A 807 17.93 5.82 26.17
CA THR A 807 18.64 6.69 27.12
C THR A 807 17.77 7.89 27.54
N GLN A 808 17.81 8.24 28.83
CA GLN A 808 17.15 9.44 29.35
C GLN A 808 18.09 10.63 29.27
N TYR A 809 17.93 11.50 28.28
CA TYR A 809 18.77 12.67 28.14
C TYR A 809 18.21 13.87 28.92
N LYS A 810 19.07 14.62 29.59
CA LYS A 810 18.73 15.88 30.26
C LYS A 810 19.13 17.07 29.39
N TRP A 811 18.27 18.09 29.26
CA TRP A 811 18.63 19.35 28.60
C TRP A 811 19.63 20.14 29.46
N THR A 812 20.85 20.29 28.97
CA THR A 812 21.97 20.88 29.72
C THR A 812 22.53 22.16 29.08
N ARG A 813 22.39 22.35 27.77
CA ARG A 813 22.82 23.59 27.09
C ARG A 813 21.83 24.00 26.01
N THR A 814 21.73 25.30 25.80
CA THR A 814 20.87 25.90 24.78
C THR A 814 21.68 26.78 23.85
N TRP A 815 21.37 26.66 22.56
CA TRP A 815 21.74 27.56 21.48
C TRP A 815 20.47 28.30 21.04
N HIS A 816 20.48 29.61 21.22
CA HIS A 816 19.26 30.42 21.14
C HIS A 816 19.56 31.80 20.55
N ASN A 817 18.54 32.61 20.30
CA ASN A 817 18.68 33.91 19.64
C ASN A 817 19.40 33.80 18.27
N TRP A 818 19.04 32.77 17.49
CA TRP A 818 19.55 32.55 16.14
C TRP A 818 19.19 33.73 15.23
N ARG A 819 20.20 34.34 14.59
CA ARG A 819 20.01 35.59 13.85
C ARG A 819 21.02 35.78 12.72
N LYS A 820 20.60 36.52 11.69
CA LYS A 820 21.50 37.00 10.62
C LYS A 820 22.37 38.14 11.12
N VAL A 821 23.63 38.18 10.69
CA VAL A 821 24.61 39.19 11.09
C VAL A 821 25.39 39.73 9.89
N ALA A 822 25.67 41.04 9.90
CA ALA A 822 26.46 41.71 8.87
C ALA A 822 27.89 41.95 9.41
N GLY A 823 28.68 40.89 9.54
CA GLY A 823 30.08 40.93 10.03
C GLY A 823 30.29 40.31 11.41
N GLU A 824 31.53 40.40 11.93
CA GLU A 824 31.89 39.88 13.26
C GLU A 824 31.10 40.59 14.35
N THR A 825 30.36 39.82 15.14
CA THR A 825 29.51 40.32 16.23
C THR A 825 29.75 39.51 17.49
N ASN A 826 29.72 40.19 18.65
CA ASN A 826 29.87 39.54 19.95
C ASN A 826 28.64 38.66 20.23
N THR A 827 28.85 37.36 20.43
CA THR A 827 27.84 36.42 20.93
C THR A 827 27.79 36.46 22.44
N LYS A 828 26.65 36.05 23.01
CA LYS A 828 26.47 35.92 24.47
C LYS A 828 27.03 34.59 25.00
N THR A 829 28.18 34.16 24.48
CA THR A 829 28.81 32.87 24.83
C THR A 829 30.05 33.11 25.70
N SER A 830 30.09 32.53 26.90
CA SER A 830 31.26 32.69 27.79
C SER A 830 32.51 31.99 27.22
N PRO A 831 33.73 32.49 27.49
CA PRO A 831 34.97 31.84 27.01
C PRO A 831 35.11 30.38 27.44
N ALA A 832 34.62 30.02 28.64
CA ALA A 832 34.65 28.65 29.14
C ALA A 832 33.70 27.71 28.37
N ILE A 833 32.56 28.23 27.89
CA ILE A 833 31.63 27.49 27.03
C ILE A 833 32.18 27.43 25.61
N ALA A 834 32.76 28.52 25.09
CA ALA A 834 33.29 28.60 23.72
C ALA A 834 34.33 27.50 23.41
N GLN A 835 35.14 27.10 24.40
CA GLN A 835 36.15 26.05 24.27
C GLN A 835 35.60 24.62 24.38
N GLN A 836 34.34 24.44 24.74
CA GLN A 836 33.69 23.12 24.80
C GLN A 836 33.41 22.60 23.38
N LYS A 837 33.40 21.28 23.22
CA LYS A 837 32.92 20.67 21.97
C LYS A 837 31.40 20.84 21.81
N VAL A 838 30.98 20.93 20.55
CA VAL A 838 29.58 20.78 20.15
C VAL A 838 29.10 19.35 20.42
N ALA A 839 27.78 19.17 20.56
CA ALA A 839 27.20 17.84 20.68
C ALA A 839 27.48 17.01 19.42
N SER A 840 27.90 15.75 19.59
CA SER A 840 28.46 14.94 18.51
C SER A 840 28.13 13.45 18.61
N SER A 841 27.01 13.07 19.23
CA SER A 841 26.55 11.67 19.17
C SER A 841 26.14 11.26 17.75
N ALA A 842 26.50 10.05 17.35
CA ALA A 842 26.05 9.41 16.11
C ALA A 842 24.64 8.81 16.28
N ASN A 843 23.94 8.55 15.18
CA ASN A 843 22.67 7.83 15.22
C ASN A 843 22.92 6.37 15.67
N PRO A 844 22.42 5.94 16.86
CA PRO A 844 22.70 4.60 17.39
C PRO A 844 22.17 3.48 16.48
N GLU A 845 21.13 3.74 15.70
CA GLU A 845 20.57 2.76 14.77
C GLU A 845 21.44 2.55 13.52
N ALA A 846 22.10 3.61 13.06
CA ALA A 846 23.03 3.56 11.94
C ALA A 846 24.40 2.94 12.32
N VAL A 847 24.74 2.93 13.61
CA VAL A 847 26.03 2.45 14.14
C VAL A 847 26.05 0.94 14.44
N LYS A 848 24.92 0.22 14.35
CA LYS A 848 24.81 -1.22 14.67
C LYS A 848 25.73 -2.11 13.80
N VAL A 849 26.92 -2.46 14.31
CA VAL A 849 27.75 -3.57 13.84
C VAL A 849 27.79 -4.69 14.90
N LYS A 850 27.44 -5.91 14.47
CA LYS A 850 27.67 -7.24 15.09
C LYS A 850 28.20 -7.26 16.53
N THR A 851 27.31 -7.41 17.51
CA THR A 851 27.57 -8.25 18.70
C THR A 851 26.23 -8.69 19.31
N LEU A 852 25.97 -10.00 19.26
CA LEU A 852 24.76 -10.63 19.80
C LEU A 852 24.97 -10.97 21.29
N THR A 853 24.01 -10.62 22.14
CA THR A 853 23.48 -11.57 23.11
C THR A 853 22.05 -11.19 23.52
N ARG A 854 21.06 -11.94 23.05
CA ARG A 854 19.78 -12.06 23.78
C ARG A 854 19.29 -13.50 23.74
N LEU A 855 19.03 -14.02 24.94
CA LEU A 855 18.40 -15.30 25.23
C LEU A 855 16.96 -15.34 24.68
N THR A 856 16.49 -16.54 24.40
CA THR A 856 15.16 -16.93 23.86
C THR A 856 14.62 -18.07 24.75
N PRO A 857 13.44 -18.66 24.50
CA PRO A 857 12.04 -18.20 24.58
C PRO A 857 11.20 -19.30 25.33
N LYS A 858 9.87 -19.39 25.15
CA LYS A 858 9.06 -20.62 24.95
C LYS A 858 7.55 -20.23 24.86
N VAL A 859 6.70 -20.58 23.88
CA VAL A 859 6.25 -21.84 23.20
C VAL A 859 4.76 -22.10 23.60
N GLN A 860 3.78 -22.65 22.86
CA GLN A 860 3.51 -22.92 21.42
C GLN A 860 2.23 -23.86 21.28
N LEU A 861 1.59 -23.90 20.08
CA LEU A 861 1.04 -25.07 19.31
C LEU A 861 -0.47 -25.46 19.21
N TYR A 862 -0.98 -25.40 17.95
CA TYR A 862 -1.43 -26.51 17.04
C TYR A 862 -2.82 -27.21 17.26
N ASN A 863 -3.56 -27.87 16.33
CA ASN A 863 -3.91 -27.87 14.88
C ASN A 863 -4.93 -29.08 14.68
N PRO A 864 -5.19 -29.68 13.49
CA PRO A 864 -6.48 -29.82 12.78
C PRO A 864 -7.07 -31.25 12.75
N THR A 865 -8.25 -31.46 12.13
CA THR A 865 -8.57 -32.71 11.41
C THR A 865 -9.53 -32.46 10.24
N THR A 866 -9.10 -32.83 9.04
CA THR A 866 -9.77 -32.89 7.71
C THR A 866 -10.62 -34.20 7.56
N PRO A 867 -11.42 -34.52 6.50
CA PRO A 867 -11.25 -34.18 5.06
C PRO A 867 -12.49 -34.10 4.09
N ASN A 868 -12.38 -33.23 3.04
CA ASN A 868 -12.82 -33.31 1.61
C ASN A 868 -14.27 -33.73 1.20
N PRO A 869 -14.76 -33.59 -0.06
CA PRO A 869 -14.23 -32.95 -1.29
C PRO A 869 -15.27 -32.16 -2.14
N THR A 870 -14.93 -30.96 -2.65
CA THR A 870 -15.26 -30.51 -4.02
C THR A 870 -14.45 -29.25 -4.31
N ASP A 871 -13.42 -29.41 -5.14
CA ASP A 871 -12.72 -28.35 -5.86
C ASP A 871 -13.68 -27.55 -6.76
N TYR A 872 -13.47 -26.24 -6.91
CA TYR A 872 -12.74 -25.66 -8.07
C TYR A 872 -12.90 -24.12 -8.14
N LEU A 873 -11.76 -23.45 -8.37
CA LEU A 873 -11.52 -22.13 -9.00
C LEU A 873 -10.98 -20.98 -8.11
N PHE A 874 -9.81 -20.49 -8.55
CA PHE A 874 -9.04 -19.28 -8.20
C PHE A 874 -8.06 -19.35 -7.02
N LYS A 875 -6.84 -19.80 -7.37
CA LYS A 875 -5.57 -19.50 -6.71
C LYS A 875 -4.67 -18.69 -7.67
N ASP A 876 -3.80 -17.89 -7.05
CA ASP A 876 -2.54 -17.25 -7.50
C ASP A 876 -2.65 -15.71 -7.43
N SER A 877 -1.78 -14.89 -6.84
CA SER A 877 -0.41 -14.94 -6.24
C SER A 877 -0.09 -13.50 -5.71
N PRO A 878 1.16 -13.07 -5.41
CA PRO A 878 2.13 -13.43 -4.37
C PRO A 878 2.21 -12.40 -3.21
N LEU A 879 2.58 -12.82 -2.00
CA LEU A 879 2.99 -11.93 -0.89
C LEU A 879 4.54 -11.91 -0.74
N PRO A 880 5.11 -10.85 -0.11
CA PRO A 880 6.55 -10.75 0.14
C PRO A 880 7.08 -11.91 0.97
N GLN A 881 8.32 -12.35 0.70
CA GLN A 881 8.97 -13.45 1.42
C GLN A 881 9.28 -13.10 2.88
N SER A 882 8.30 -13.25 3.78
CA SER A 882 8.53 -13.30 5.22
C SER A 882 8.70 -14.74 5.70
N ASN A 883 9.90 -15.06 6.21
CA ASN A 883 10.30 -16.23 7.02
C ASN A 883 9.36 -17.46 6.97
N VAL A 884 9.57 -18.33 5.98
CA VAL A 884 8.67 -19.45 5.68
C VAL A 884 8.73 -20.57 6.74
N LEU A 885 9.71 -20.54 7.67
CA LEU A 885 9.74 -21.41 8.85
C LEU A 885 9.12 -20.77 10.10
N SER A 886 8.41 -19.64 9.98
CA SER A 886 7.77 -18.90 11.10
C SER A 886 7.04 -19.77 12.13
N GLN A 887 6.36 -20.83 11.68
CA GLN A 887 5.60 -21.77 12.53
C GLN A 887 6.45 -22.56 13.53
N ILE A 888 7.76 -22.65 13.32
CA ILE A 888 8.70 -23.41 14.16
C ILE A 888 9.84 -22.54 14.70
N VAL A 889 9.82 -21.22 14.55
CA VAL A 889 10.88 -20.33 15.06
C VAL A 889 11.03 -20.45 16.58
N SER A 890 9.92 -20.65 17.30
CA SER A 890 9.94 -20.95 18.73
C SER A 890 10.58 -22.32 19.06
N GLN A 891 10.46 -23.31 18.16
CA GLN A 891 11.02 -24.67 18.31
C GLN A 891 12.48 -24.77 17.89
N LEU A 892 12.83 -24.25 16.71
CA LEU A 892 14.10 -24.45 16.02
C LEU A 892 14.94 -23.16 15.87
N GLY A 893 14.47 -22.04 16.41
CA GLY A 893 15.16 -20.74 16.32
C GLY A 893 14.91 -20.02 15.00
N GLN A 894 15.51 -18.83 14.87
CA GLN A 894 15.42 -18.04 13.64
C GLN A 894 16.05 -18.82 12.47
N GLU A 895 15.39 -18.77 11.33
CA GLU A 895 15.88 -19.40 10.13
C GLU A 895 17.16 -18.71 9.63
N THR A 896 18.19 -19.50 9.34
CA THR A 896 19.34 -19.05 8.55
C THR A 896 19.03 -19.29 7.08
N THR A 897 18.95 -18.21 6.29
CA THR A 897 18.61 -18.26 4.88
C THR A 897 19.80 -18.01 3.98
N LEU A 898 19.88 -18.77 2.90
CA LEU A 898 20.75 -18.54 1.76
C LEU A 898 19.87 -18.37 0.51
N SER A 899 19.68 -17.12 0.10
CA SER A 899 19.07 -16.81 -1.20
C SER A 899 20.13 -16.96 -2.29
N THR A 900 19.81 -17.71 -3.33
CA THR A 900 20.74 -18.00 -4.42
C THR A 900 20.57 -16.94 -5.49
N VAL A 901 21.69 -16.41 -5.97
CA VAL A 901 21.68 -15.42 -7.06
C VAL A 901 21.43 -16.11 -8.42
N PHE A 902 21.72 -17.41 -8.53
CA PHE A 902 21.73 -18.14 -9.81
C PHE A 902 20.49 -18.98 -10.10
N SER A 903 19.86 -19.58 -9.07
CA SER A 903 18.67 -20.42 -9.27
C SER A 903 17.36 -19.73 -8.88
N GLY A 904 17.44 -18.56 -8.24
CA GLY A 904 16.28 -17.88 -7.66
C GLY A 904 15.66 -18.61 -6.47
N ASP A 905 16.27 -19.73 -6.05
CA ASP A 905 15.83 -20.48 -4.89
C ASP A 905 16.30 -19.80 -3.60
N CYS A 906 15.53 -19.98 -2.53
CA CYS A 906 15.89 -19.60 -1.18
C CYS A 906 15.97 -20.87 -0.34
N TYR A 907 17.19 -21.27 0.02
CA TYR A 907 17.39 -22.36 0.97
C TYR A 907 17.41 -21.79 2.38
N GLY A 908 16.92 -22.57 3.33
CA GLY A 908 16.99 -22.17 4.72
C GLY A 908 16.95 -23.35 5.66
N TYR A 909 17.54 -23.17 6.84
CA TYR A 909 17.41 -24.13 7.90
C TYR A 909 17.20 -23.45 9.24
N ALA A 910 16.51 -24.14 10.14
CA ALA A 910 16.42 -23.80 11.55
C ALA A 910 16.83 -25.02 12.37
N SER A 911 17.57 -24.81 13.45
CA SER A 911 18.01 -25.89 14.33
C SER A 911 18.18 -25.44 15.76
N ARG A 912 17.62 -26.23 16.69
CA ARG A 912 17.71 -26.00 18.13
C ARG A 912 17.48 -27.32 18.88
N ASN A 913 18.11 -27.48 20.04
CA ASN A 913 17.86 -28.59 20.97
C ASN A 913 17.86 -30.01 20.35
N GLY A 914 18.80 -30.30 19.46
CA GLY A 914 18.91 -31.64 18.85
C GLY A 914 17.98 -31.89 17.65
N GLN A 915 17.21 -30.88 17.23
CA GLN A 915 16.27 -30.95 16.11
C GLN A 915 16.68 -29.99 14.99
N PHE A 916 16.34 -30.35 13.75
CA PHE A 916 16.78 -29.67 12.54
C PHE A 916 15.69 -29.73 11.48
N ARG A 917 15.42 -28.61 10.81
CA ARG A 917 14.54 -28.58 9.65
C ARG A 917 15.14 -27.73 8.56
N ALA A 918 15.07 -28.24 7.34
CA ALA A 918 15.50 -27.56 6.13
C ALA A 918 14.29 -27.18 5.27
N ARG A 919 14.46 -26.13 4.47
CA ARG A 919 13.58 -25.80 3.35
C ARG A 919 14.35 -25.37 2.10
N LYS A 920 13.67 -25.52 0.96
CA LYS A 920 13.99 -24.90 -0.33
C LYS A 920 12.71 -24.17 -0.77
N ASN A 921 12.76 -22.85 -0.90
CA ASN A 921 11.59 -21.99 -1.13
C ASN A 921 10.49 -22.27 -0.09
N ASN A 922 9.29 -22.59 -0.54
CA ASN A 922 8.17 -22.96 0.31
C ASN A 922 8.14 -24.45 0.68
N TYR A 923 9.02 -25.28 0.09
CA TYR A 923 9.09 -26.72 0.33
C TYR A 923 9.92 -27.01 1.59
N LYS A 924 9.31 -27.68 2.57
CA LYS A 924 9.91 -27.96 3.88
C LYS A 924 10.14 -29.45 4.04
N LYS A 925 11.35 -29.84 4.47
CA LYS A 925 11.62 -31.22 4.91
C LYS A 925 11.03 -31.47 6.31
N PRO A 926 10.82 -32.72 6.72
CA PRO A 926 10.42 -33.05 8.09
C PRO A 926 11.45 -32.57 9.12
N ILE A 927 11.04 -32.43 10.38
CA ILE A 927 12.00 -32.19 11.47
C ILE A 927 12.75 -33.49 11.71
N VAL A 928 14.07 -33.45 11.58
CA VAL A 928 14.98 -34.57 11.81
C VAL A 928 15.91 -34.27 12.97
N SER A 929 16.58 -35.29 13.52
CA SER A 929 17.63 -35.04 14.50
C SER A 929 18.76 -34.23 13.89
N SER A 930 19.27 -33.23 14.60
CA SER A 930 20.47 -32.48 14.19
C SER A 930 21.73 -33.36 14.12
N ASN A 931 21.66 -34.61 14.61
CA ASN A 931 22.72 -35.60 14.45
C ASN A 931 22.66 -36.39 13.14
N ASN A 932 21.58 -36.24 12.35
CA ASN A 932 21.50 -36.78 11.00
C ASN A 932 22.64 -36.21 10.14
N SER A 933 23.32 -37.07 9.38
CA SER A 933 24.47 -36.68 8.56
C SER A 933 24.09 -35.69 7.46
N GLY A 934 22.94 -35.87 6.80
CA GLY A 934 22.41 -34.92 5.83
C GLY A 934 22.10 -33.54 6.43
N ALA A 935 21.56 -33.52 7.66
CA ALA A 935 21.30 -32.27 8.39
C ALA A 935 22.58 -31.50 8.75
N LYS A 936 23.63 -32.21 9.18
CA LYS A 936 24.95 -31.63 9.46
C LYS A 936 25.61 -31.09 8.19
N ASP A 937 25.59 -31.89 7.12
CA ASP A 937 26.15 -31.51 5.82
C ASP A 937 25.45 -30.26 5.27
N PHE A 938 24.12 -30.20 5.33
CA PHE A 938 23.34 -29.06 4.81
C PHE A 938 23.56 -27.79 5.63
N LYS A 939 23.59 -27.91 6.95
CA LYS A 939 23.92 -26.81 7.85
C LYS A 939 25.30 -26.21 7.51
N ASN A 940 26.30 -27.08 7.41
CA ASN A 940 27.67 -26.65 7.17
C ASN A 940 27.83 -26.06 5.77
N ALA A 941 27.20 -26.66 4.76
CA ALA A 941 27.22 -26.15 3.39
C ALA A 941 26.58 -24.74 3.30
N ILE A 942 25.44 -24.51 3.97
CA ILE A 942 24.81 -23.17 3.99
C ILE A 942 25.73 -22.16 4.68
N LEU A 943 26.33 -22.49 5.81
CA LEU A 943 27.20 -21.57 6.55
C LEU A 943 28.50 -21.26 5.78
N SER A 944 29.09 -22.27 5.14
CA SER A 944 30.30 -22.10 4.33
C SER A 944 30.01 -21.24 3.11
N THR A 945 28.90 -21.51 2.42
CA THR A 945 28.45 -20.70 1.27
C THR A 945 28.17 -19.24 1.67
N ILE A 946 27.52 -18.99 2.81
CA ILE A 946 27.31 -17.63 3.33
C ILE A 946 28.66 -16.95 3.64
N THR A 947 29.61 -17.70 4.20
CA THR A 947 30.94 -17.19 4.54
C THR A 947 31.71 -16.77 3.29
N ASP A 948 31.73 -17.60 2.26
CA ASP A 948 32.45 -17.29 1.03
C ASP A 948 31.76 -16.16 0.24
N ARG A 949 30.43 -16.08 0.28
CA ARG A 949 29.68 -14.91 -0.25
C ARG A 949 30.16 -13.61 0.39
N ASN A 950 30.33 -13.62 1.71
CA ASN A 950 30.75 -12.43 2.45
C ASN A 950 32.23 -12.09 2.18
N LYS A 951 33.09 -13.11 1.97
CA LYS A 951 34.47 -12.88 1.53
C LYS A 951 34.52 -12.26 0.14
N ILE A 952 33.72 -12.76 -0.81
CA ILE A 952 33.60 -12.18 -2.17
C ILE A 952 33.15 -10.72 -2.09
N ALA A 953 32.15 -10.42 -1.27
CA ALA A 953 31.65 -9.05 -1.07
C ALA A 953 32.74 -8.10 -0.50
N ALA A 954 33.75 -8.62 0.21
CA ALA A 954 34.81 -7.82 0.81
C ALA A 954 35.90 -7.37 -0.19
N PHE A 955 35.97 -7.94 -1.41
CA PHE A 955 36.98 -7.55 -2.41
C PHE A 955 36.73 -6.18 -3.09
N VAL A 956 35.67 -5.44 -2.71
CA VAL A 956 35.29 -4.10 -3.27
C VAL A 956 35.31 -4.07 -4.81
N VAL A 957 34.86 -5.15 -5.43
CA VAL A 957 34.66 -5.26 -6.89
C VAL A 957 33.17 -5.16 -7.21
N SER A 958 32.84 -4.55 -8.35
CA SER A 958 31.45 -4.42 -8.77
C SER A 958 30.78 -5.80 -8.88
N ALA A 959 29.50 -5.88 -8.53
CA ALA A 959 28.73 -7.12 -8.63
C ALA A 959 28.78 -7.73 -10.06
N ALA A 960 28.93 -6.89 -11.09
CA ALA A 960 29.11 -7.31 -12.47
C ALA A 960 30.43 -8.08 -12.69
N VAL A 961 31.53 -7.66 -12.06
CA VAL A 961 32.84 -8.33 -12.14
C VAL A 961 32.80 -9.67 -11.40
N VAL A 962 32.17 -9.73 -10.22
CA VAL A 962 31.97 -10.98 -9.48
C VAL A 962 31.09 -11.95 -10.28
N MET A 963 29.99 -11.47 -10.84
CA MET A 963 29.08 -12.26 -11.68
C MET A 963 29.79 -12.76 -12.95
N MET A 964 30.66 -11.96 -13.56
CA MET A 964 31.47 -12.36 -14.71
C MET A 964 32.43 -13.51 -14.35
N VAL A 965 33.11 -13.41 -13.20
CA VAL A 965 34.07 -14.43 -12.74
C VAL A 965 33.36 -15.73 -12.38
N VAL A 966 32.25 -15.65 -11.65
CA VAL A 966 31.44 -16.83 -11.32
C VAL A 966 30.79 -17.42 -12.56
N ALA A 967 30.42 -16.61 -13.56
CA ALA A 967 29.93 -17.09 -14.86
C ALA A 967 31.02 -17.80 -15.68
N ILE A 968 32.26 -17.30 -15.70
CA ILE A 968 33.40 -17.96 -16.35
C ILE A 968 33.71 -19.29 -15.67
N LEU A 969 33.70 -19.33 -14.33
CA LEU A 969 33.91 -20.55 -13.55
C LEU A 969 32.75 -21.56 -13.73
N GLY A 970 31.51 -21.10 -13.87
CA GLY A 970 30.33 -21.94 -14.08
C GLY A 970 30.16 -22.47 -15.52
N ALA A 971 30.79 -21.82 -16.50
CA ALA A 971 30.71 -22.22 -17.92
C ALA A 971 31.74 -23.30 -18.32
N ILE A 972 32.81 -23.51 -17.53
CA ILE A 972 33.90 -24.43 -17.84
C ILE A 972 33.91 -25.58 -16.81
N PRO A 973 33.61 -26.84 -17.22
CA PRO A 973 33.40 -27.96 -16.29
C PRO A 973 34.64 -28.41 -15.47
N VAL A 974 35.84 -27.96 -15.84
CA VAL A 974 37.11 -28.36 -15.22
C VAL A 974 37.77 -27.12 -14.63
N VAL A 975 37.76 -27.02 -13.30
CA VAL A 975 38.24 -25.84 -12.53
C VAL A 975 39.65 -25.40 -12.96
N ASN A 976 40.57 -26.33 -13.21
CA ASN A 976 41.95 -26.03 -13.62
C ASN A 976 42.10 -25.35 -15.00
N LEU A 977 41.07 -25.42 -15.87
CA LEU A 977 41.05 -24.72 -17.17
C LEU A 977 40.31 -23.38 -17.09
N ALA A 978 39.42 -23.21 -16.11
CA ALA A 978 38.60 -22.01 -15.91
C ALA A 978 39.34 -20.90 -15.16
N VAL A 979 40.14 -21.30 -14.15
CA VAL A 979 40.89 -20.38 -13.28
C VAL A 979 41.87 -19.49 -14.08
N PRO A 980 42.69 -19.99 -15.02
CA PRO A 980 43.62 -19.14 -15.78
C PRO A 980 42.92 -18.11 -16.68
N VAL A 981 41.75 -18.45 -17.24
CA VAL A 981 40.96 -17.56 -18.11
C VAL A 981 40.30 -16.45 -17.30
N ALA A 982 39.73 -16.79 -16.13
CA ALA A 982 39.20 -15.80 -15.19
C ALA A 982 40.31 -14.90 -14.64
N LEU A 983 41.50 -15.46 -14.38
CA LEU A 983 42.66 -14.75 -13.86
C LEU A 983 43.14 -13.71 -14.87
N HIS A 984 43.34 -14.10 -16.13
CA HIS A 984 43.77 -13.17 -17.18
C HIS A 984 42.78 -12.02 -17.43
N ALA A 985 41.47 -12.26 -17.26
CA ALA A 985 40.44 -11.23 -17.38
C ALA A 985 40.43 -10.25 -16.19
N LEU A 986 40.82 -10.69 -15.00
CA LEU A 986 40.81 -9.89 -13.76
C LEU A 986 42.15 -9.21 -13.45
N GLU A 987 43.26 -9.76 -13.93
CA GLU A 987 44.62 -9.25 -13.67
C GLU A 987 44.76 -7.77 -14.04
N THR A 988 44.08 -7.34 -15.11
CA THR A 988 44.06 -5.96 -15.60
C THR A 988 43.18 -5.01 -14.78
N VAL A 989 42.34 -5.54 -13.88
CA VAL A 989 41.31 -4.78 -13.15
C VAL A 989 41.65 -4.64 -11.66
N VAL A 990 42.18 -5.69 -11.01
CA VAL A 990 42.42 -5.70 -9.55
C VAL A 990 43.82 -6.14 -9.13
N GLY A 991 44.71 -6.46 -10.08
CA GLY A 991 46.05 -6.99 -9.81
C GLY A 991 46.06 -8.50 -9.57
N VAL A 992 47.19 -9.14 -9.91
CA VAL A 992 47.31 -10.61 -10.04
C VAL A 992 46.97 -11.38 -8.76
N GLU A 993 47.42 -10.90 -7.59
CA GLU A 993 47.20 -11.60 -6.33
C GLU A 993 45.75 -11.50 -5.85
N ALA A 994 45.14 -10.31 -5.90
CA ALA A 994 43.74 -10.11 -5.53
C ALA A 994 42.78 -10.79 -6.52
N ALA A 995 43.12 -10.81 -7.81
CA ALA A 995 42.38 -11.55 -8.83
C ALA A 995 42.37 -13.05 -8.51
N ARG A 996 43.52 -13.61 -8.14
CA ARG A 996 43.65 -15.04 -7.82
C ARG A 996 42.82 -15.42 -6.61
N ASP A 997 42.91 -14.63 -5.54
CA ASP A 997 42.20 -14.93 -4.29
C ASP A 997 40.68 -14.78 -4.45
N LEU A 998 40.22 -13.79 -5.21
CA LEU A 998 38.81 -13.63 -5.57
C LEU A 998 38.28 -14.83 -6.38
N ILE A 999 39.05 -15.31 -7.36
CA ILE A 999 38.66 -16.44 -8.20
C ILE A 999 38.54 -17.72 -7.37
N TRP A 1000 39.53 -18.03 -6.53
CA TRP A 1000 39.45 -19.24 -5.69
C TRP A 1000 38.32 -19.15 -4.68
N THR A 1001 38.06 -17.97 -4.11
CA THR A 1001 36.90 -17.77 -3.23
C THR A 1001 35.58 -17.97 -3.99
N CYS A 1002 35.51 -17.59 -5.28
CA CYS A 1002 34.35 -17.85 -6.13
C CYS A 1002 34.18 -19.34 -6.48
N VAL A 1003 35.29 -20.09 -6.64
CA VAL A 1003 35.28 -21.55 -6.84
C VAL A 1003 34.77 -22.26 -5.59
N ASP A 1004 35.27 -21.87 -4.42
CA ASP A 1004 34.87 -22.44 -3.13
C ASP A 1004 33.38 -22.16 -2.87
N TYR A 1005 32.94 -20.92 -3.08
CA TYR A 1005 31.52 -20.55 -3.00
C TYR A 1005 30.62 -21.42 -3.89
N ARG A 1006 31.06 -21.72 -5.12
CA ARG A 1006 30.29 -22.55 -6.04
C ARG A 1006 30.26 -24.02 -5.60
N THR A 1007 31.38 -24.53 -5.13
CA THR A 1007 31.50 -25.92 -4.67
C THR A 1007 30.63 -26.16 -3.43
N ASP A 1008 30.68 -25.23 -2.48
CA ASP A 1008 29.87 -25.29 -1.28
C ASP A 1008 28.37 -25.14 -1.58
N PHE A 1009 28.02 -24.30 -2.57
CA PHE A 1009 26.65 -24.16 -3.02
C PHE A 1009 26.09 -25.47 -3.64
N ASP A 1010 26.84 -26.15 -4.50
CA ASP A 1010 26.41 -27.45 -5.05
C ASP A 1010 26.24 -28.50 -3.93
N GLN A 1011 27.01 -28.38 -2.85
CA GLN A 1011 26.87 -29.22 -1.67
C GLN A 1011 25.59 -28.90 -0.88
N VAL A 1012 25.11 -27.64 -0.86
CA VAL A 1012 23.81 -27.26 -0.26
C VAL A 1012 22.67 -28.02 -0.93
N GLU A 1013 22.61 -28.05 -2.27
CA GLU A 1013 21.52 -28.76 -2.97
C GLU A 1013 21.59 -30.27 -2.74
N LYS A 1014 22.78 -30.87 -2.88
CA LYS A 1014 22.97 -32.32 -2.65
C LYS A 1014 22.68 -32.76 -1.21
N SER A 1015 22.95 -31.91 -0.23
CA SER A 1015 22.67 -32.23 1.18
C SER A 1015 21.21 -31.97 1.55
N PHE A 1016 20.53 -31.03 0.91
CA PHE A 1016 19.08 -30.84 1.04
C PHE A 1016 18.29 -32.08 0.59
N ASP A 1017 18.69 -32.68 -0.53
CA ASP A 1017 18.02 -33.86 -1.06
C ASP A 1017 18.27 -35.12 -0.23
N ARG A 1018 19.41 -35.18 0.48
CA ARG A 1018 19.77 -36.27 1.39
C ARG A 1018 19.05 -36.22 2.74
N ILE A 1019 18.52 -35.06 3.14
CA ILE A 1019 17.63 -34.89 4.31
C ILE A 1019 16.24 -35.38 3.95
#